data_AF-A0A951BN70-F1
#
_entry.id   AF-A0A951BN70-F1
#
_cell.length_a   1.000
_cell.length_b   1.000
_cell.length_c   1.000
_cell.angle_alpha   90.00
_cell.angle_beta   90.00
_cell.angle_gamma   90.00
#
_symmetry.space_group_name_H-M   'P 1'
#
loop_
_entity.id
_entity.type
_entity.pdbx_description
1 polymer ?
#
loop_
_entity_poly.entity_id
_entity_poly.type
_entity_poly.pdbx_seq_one_letter_code
_entity_poly.pdbx_strand_id
1 'polypeptide(L)'
;MTTTSVTSGQSITSATLGNGDIQFVQSGGTALDTTVGSGGTQYISSGGSADSTTVDSGGEVDLANDAIFTNPVFSGGTEVLLNGETITGDTLALGALQDLVVSSGAEASNPTVNSGGSLTVLGGGTALGLTVADGGSVDDFGTLVFNAKGVSVSSGASVRIESGGSASVDVSTVSGIIVLSGGTASIGIGGNSVDPVVSAGGTEIVSFLGELTLSGTGQSDAGTTFSGGTEQLEAGATLTGRTLTPDALEELIAASGGTATDIIVSSGGTEIVYSGGTAIGGVVYSDGVLERLGSSTVINATFSGGTEILSSGAALTGAVLTTGGLQELLVDSGGTANATSVGGGSLLSIGLGGLASGTVISNGGTETIAFGGVDSNAVVSSGGLLNLAAGTLEASESPGGTLGEYGTIGSDGIAGDGEIIETGSGTLLLDSTDTGYSGDITIIDGTVEFAASEAVGSGTVTFSSSAGASATLRIDSAAMPANGGTFADTLFGFVDNDTLDLPGFTYSAGVTTATLSGTTLEVSNGGTMIDFVLSNPEAAQYYAHSDGGDGTIITDMPCYCPGTLIRTAQGEVAVETLAIGDRVVTFGGGLEPIRWIGRRSYAGRFLAGKRHLLPVCVKAGALEDGVPRRDLFVSPNHALYLDGALVPVGLLVNGVSVVQAEATDAVHYVHIELAGHGVIWAEGAPSETFVDDDSRAMFHNAHEYHARYPDAPSGPALYCAPRLQDGYALEAVRRRIDARAGLVARAPDLGQLRGFLDRASAEEVRGWAQDVVRPEVPVCLDVLVDGVLVAQTLAGLYRGDLEHAGLGSGRHGFAVRLPAGIAGGVLEVRRSADGALLGRAPLVAAA
;
A
#
# COMPACT_ATOMS: atom_id res chain seq x y z
N MET A 1 19.04 70.16 30.95
CA MET A 1 17.98 70.97 30.32
C MET A 1 18.55 72.24 29.72
N THR A 2 19.23 72.06 28.60
CA THR A 2 19.57 73.14 27.67
C THR A 2 18.63 73.06 26.48
N THR A 3 18.01 74.18 26.12
CA THR A 3 17.30 74.34 24.86
C THR A 3 18.19 75.08 23.88
N THR A 4 18.56 74.43 22.78
CA THR A 4 19.39 75.00 21.72
C THR A 4 18.52 75.23 20.48
N SER A 5 18.59 76.40 19.86
CA SER A 5 17.90 76.66 18.59
C SER A 5 18.93 76.99 17.51
N VAL A 6 18.95 76.20 16.44
CA VAL A 6 19.76 76.39 15.25
C VAL A 6 18.89 77.09 14.21
N THR A 7 19.12 78.37 14.01
CA THR A 7 18.30 79.23 13.14
C THR A 7 18.93 79.38 11.76
N SER A 8 18.24 80.07 10.84
CA SER A 8 18.67 80.24 9.45
C SER A 8 20.13 80.70 9.31
N GLY A 9 20.93 79.94 8.56
CA GLY A 9 22.36 80.20 8.34
C GLY A 9 23.29 79.75 9.47
N GLN A 10 22.76 79.21 10.56
CA GLN A 10 23.54 78.60 11.64
C GLN A 10 23.79 77.13 11.34
N SER A 11 25.00 76.67 11.63
CA SER A 11 25.36 75.25 11.62
C SER A 11 25.94 74.88 12.99
N ILE A 12 25.45 73.79 13.56
CA ILE A 12 26.00 73.16 14.76
C ILE A 12 26.58 71.80 14.37
N THR A 13 27.71 71.44 14.97
CA THR A 13 28.41 70.17 14.73
C THR A 13 28.62 69.46 16.05
N SER A 14 28.47 68.14 16.08
CA SER A 14 28.80 67.28 17.23
C SER A 14 28.11 67.67 18.54
N ALA A 15 26.85 68.10 18.46
CA ALA A 15 26.06 68.40 19.65
C ALA A 15 25.69 67.11 20.40
N THR A 16 25.64 67.13 21.73
CA THR A 16 25.15 65.98 22.52
C THR A 16 23.95 66.42 23.36
N LEU A 17 22.81 65.75 23.19
CA LEU A 17 21.57 66.01 23.92
C LEU A 17 21.35 64.91 24.95
N GLY A 18 21.36 65.26 26.24
CA GLY A 18 21.06 64.34 27.33
C GLY A 18 19.68 64.59 27.96
N ASN A 19 19.45 64.04 29.15
CA ASN A 19 18.16 64.11 29.83
C ASN A 19 17.60 65.55 29.99
N GLY A 20 16.48 65.79 29.31
CA GLY A 20 15.73 67.04 29.26
C GLY A 20 16.39 68.13 28.39
N ASP A 21 17.43 67.81 27.62
CA ASP A 21 18.00 68.71 26.63
C ASP A 21 17.18 68.66 25.34
N ILE A 22 16.96 69.82 24.74
CA ILE A 22 16.15 69.96 23.54
C ILE A 22 16.93 70.74 22.49
N GLN A 23 16.99 70.26 21.25
CA GLN A 23 17.53 71.02 20.12
C GLN A 23 16.45 71.26 19.07
N PHE A 24 16.19 72.52 18.74
CA PHE A 24 15.36 72.92 17.61
C PHE A 24 16.22 73.28 16.41
N VAL A 25 16.15 72.50 15.33
CA VAL A 25 16.75 72.83 14.04
C VAL A 25 15.66 73.52 13.20
N GLN A 26 15.70 74.85 13.14
CA GLN A 26 14.68 75.64 12.47
C GLN A 26 14.96 75.80 10.97
N SER A 27 14.00 76.37 10.23
CA SER A 27 14.14 76.63 8.79
C SER A 27 15.46 77.32 8.42
N GLY A 28 16.23 76.70 7.53
CA GLY A 28 17.55 77.15 7.08
C GLY A 28 18.70 76.92 8.07
N GLY A 29 18.46 76.28 9.21
CA GLY A 29 19.49 75.83 10.17
C GLY A 29 19.98 74.41 9.85
N THR A 30 21.22 74.10 10.22
CA THR A 30 21.85 72.79 9.96
C THR A 30 22.47 72.19 11.24
N ALA A 31 22.13 70.94 11.57
CA ALA A 31 22.80 70.17 12.61
C ALA A 31 23.58 69.00 12.00
N LEU A 32 24.86 68.87 12.32
CA LEU A 32 25.72 67.80 11.82
C LEU A 32 26.22 66.98 13.01
N ASP A 33 26.21 65.65 12.89
CA ASP A 33 26.78 64.73 13.88
C ASP A 33 26.19 64.87 15.30
N THR A 34 24.91 65.23 15.42
CA THR A 34 24.27 65.35 16.75
C THR A 34 24.12 63.95 17.38
N THR A 35 24.53 63.77 18.64
CA THR A 35 24.21 62.59 19.44
C THR A 35 23.01 62.89 20.35
N VAL A 36 21.91 62.17 20.18
CA VAL A 36 20.71 62.26 21.02
C VAL A 36 20.70 61.08 21.98
N GLY A 37 21.09 61.32 23.23
CA GLY A 37 21.15 60.32 24.29
C GLY A 37 19.87 60.25 25.12
N SER A 38 19.88 59.40 26.15
CA SER A 38 18.73 59.13 27.02
C SER A 38 18.08 60.40 27.59
N GLY A 39 16.80 60.61 27.24
CA GLY A 39 15.96 61.73 27.64
C GLY A 39 16.22 63.05 26.89
N GLY A 40 17.09 63.05 25.88
CA GLY A 40 17.30 64.21 24.99
C GLY A 40 16.38 64.17 23.78
N THR A 41 16.01 65.35 23.26
CA THR A 41 15.09 65.47 22.12
C THR A 41 15.63 66.42 21.04
N GLN A 42 15.65 65.99 19.79
CA GLN A 42 15.95 66.85 18.63
C GLN A 42 14.68 67.08 17.81
N TYR A 43 14.21 68.33 17.72
CA TYR A 43 13.12 68.75 16.85
C TYR A 43 13.68 69.39 15.58
N ILE A 44 13.41 68.83 14.41
CA ILE A 44 13.81 69.40 13.13
C ILE A 44 12.56 69.96 12.46
N SER A 45 12.48 71.30 12.41
CA SER A 45 11.34 72.02 11.84
C SER A 45 11.39 72.05 10.30
N SER A 46 10.27 72.40 9.68
CA SER A 46 10.17 72.61 8.23
C SER A 46 11.30 73.48 7.65
N GLY A 47 12.03 72.94 6.66
CA GLY A 47 13.19 73.55 6.03
C GLY A 47 14.48 73.54 6.86
N GLY A 48 14.49 72.91 8.04
CA GLY A 48 15.71 72.61 8.80
C GLY A 48 16.39 71.33 8.30
N SER A 49 17.69 71.18 8.54
CA SER A 49 18.46 70.02 8.08
C SER A 49 19.30 69.42 9.20
N ALA A 50 19.23 68.11 9.39
CA ALA A 50 20.16 67.37 10.22
C ALA A 50 20.81 66.21 9.43
N ASP A 51 22.12 66.04 9.59
CA ASP A 51 22.90 65.00 8.91
C ASP A 51 23.75 64.24 9.94
N SER A 52 23.79 62.91 9.79
CA SER A 52 24.61 62.03 10.63
C SER A 52 24.27 62.08 12.13
N THR A 53 23.01 62.36 12.48
CA THR A 53 22.56 62.28 13.88
C THR A 53 22.63 60.83 14.36
N THR A 54 23.25 60.60 15.52
CA THR A 54 23.23 59.32 16.25
C THR A 54 22.16 59.37 17.35
N VAL A 55 21.23 58.43 17.39
CA VAL A 55 20.16 58.36 18.39
C VAL A 55 20.37 57.13 19.29
N ASP A 56 20.92 57.37 20.48
CA ASP A 56 21.20 56.34 21.49
C ASP A 56 19.98 56.05 22.37
N SER A 57 20.06 55.01 23.21
CA SER A 57 18.93 54.58 24.04
C SER A 57 18.28 55.64 24.93
N GLY A 58 16.97 55.79 24.78
CA GLY A 58 16.14 56.82 25.41
C GLY A 58 16.14 58.19 24.73
N GLY A 59 16.86 58.40 23.62
CA GLY A 59 16.83 59.64 22.84
C GLY A 59 15.66 59.69 21.85
N GLU A 60 15.18 60.90 21.52
CA GLU A 60 14.01 61.15 20.67
C GLU A 60 14.32 62.14 19.55
N VAL A 61 13.86 61.87 18.33
CA VAL A 61 13.95 62.82 17.20
C VAL A 61 12.57 62.97 16.57
N ASP A 62 12.13 64.23 16.45
CA ASP A 62 10.83 64.60 15.88
C ASP A 62 11.04 65.52 14.66
N LEU A 63 10.43 65.14 13.54
CA LEU A 63 10.57 65.76 12.22
C LEU A 63 9.25 66.42 11.82
N ALA A 64 9.31 67.69 11.39
CA ALA A 64 8.17 68.39 10.82
C ALA A 64 8.24 68.41 9.28
N ASN A 65 7.09 68.57 8.62
CA ASN A 65 6.96 68.62 7.16
C ASN A 65 8.07 69.44 6.47
N ASP A 66 8.72 68.89 5.44
CA ASP A 66 9.88 69.46 4.71
C ASP A 66 11.19 69.58 5.52
N ALA A 67 11.32 68.88 6.64
CA ALA A 67 12.62 68.68 7.29
C ALA A 67 13.52 67.76 6.45
N ILE A 68 14.83 68.00 6.46
CA ILE A 68 15.82 67.16 5.78
C ILE A 68 16.60 66.38 6.84
N PHE A 69 16.50 65.05 6.82
CA PHE A 69 17.23 64.17 7.73
C PHE A 69 18.00 63.10 6.97
N THR A 70 19.33 63.17 7.01
CA THR A 70 20.21 62.33 6.20
C THR A 70 21.17 61.53 7.07
N ASN A 71 21.43 60.28 6.66
CA ASN A 71 22.39 59.38 7.29
C ASN A 71 22.23 59.18 8.82
N PRO A 72 21.01 59.09 9.39
CA PRO A 72 20.89 58.86 10.82
C PRO A 72 21.40 57.46 11.21
N VAL A 73 22.01 57.38 12.39
CA VAL A 73 22.45 56.12 13.00
C VAL A 73 21.63 55.87 14.25
N PHE A 74 20.86 54.80 14.25
CA PHE A 74 20.12 54.37 15.44
C PHE A 74 20.96 53.34 16.19
N SER A 75 21.17 53.58 17.49
CA SER A 75 21.96 52.75 18.41
C SER A 75 21.22 52.49 19.74
N GLY A 76 19.91 52.80 19.81
CA GLY A 76 19.01 52.36 20.88
C GLY A 76 17.82 53.25 21.27
N GLY A 77 17.59 54.42 20.65
CA GLY A 77 16.71 55.52 21.16
C GLY A 77 15.22 55.61 20.78
N THR A 78 14.33 55.67 21.76
CA THR A 78 12.96 55.08 21.84
C THR A 78 12.00 55.13 20.64
N GLU A 79 11.99 56.18 19.80
CA GLU A 79 10.97 56.34 18.75
C GLU A 79 11.39 57.42 17.74
N VAL A 80 11.28 57.16 16.43
CA VAL A 80 11.28 58.20 15.40
C VAL A 80 9.98 58.10 14.63
N LEU A 81 9.15 59.13 14.77
CA LEU A 81 7.86 59.27 14.07
C LEU A 81 8.05 60.15 12.84
N LEU A 82 7.78 59.60 11.66
CA LEU A 82 7.73 60.38 10.42
C LEU A 82 6.29 60.80 10.13
N ASN A 83 6.06 62.08 9.85
CA ASN A 83 4.75 62.66 9.56
C ASN A 83 4.76 63.44 8.22
N GLY A 84 5.09 62.76 7.12
CA GLY A 84 5.05 63.36 5.78
C GLY A 84 6.40 63.61 5.10
N GLU A 85 7.52 63.16 5.70
CA GLU A 85 8.88 63.48 5.24
C GLU A 85 9.62 62.28 4.59
N THR A 86 10.71 62.58 3.85
CA THR A 86 11.63 61.58 3.29
C THR A 86 12.93 61.49 4.10
N ILE A 87 13.24 60.32 4.67
CA ILE A 87 14.57 59.99 5.22
C ILE A 87 15.40 59.28 4.14
N THR A 88 16.70 59.57 4.07
CA THR A 88 17.63 58.86 3.17
C THR A 88 18.86 58.32 3.91
N GLY A 89 19.21 57.05 3.62
CA GLY A 89 20.48 56.44 4.05
C GLY A 89 20.52 55.98 5.51
N ASP A 90 19.38 55.61 6.08
CA ASP A 90 19.23 55.20 7.48
C ASP A 90 19.77 53.78 7.74
N THR A 91 20.53 53.64 8.84
CA THR A 91 21.10 52.35 9.28
C THR A 91 20.67 52.07 10.73
N LEU A 92 20.02 50.92 10.97
CA LEU A 92 19.66 50.43 12.30
C LEU A 92 20.67 49.35 12.73
N ALA A 93 21.46 49.57 13.79
CA ALA A 93 22.54 48.66 14.23
C ALA A 93 22.18 47.83 15.50
N LEU A 94 23.02 46.87 15.89
CA LEU A 94 22.80 45.97 17.04
C LEU A 94 22.41 46.72 18.33
N GLY A 95 21.19 46.47 18.83
CA GLY A 95 20.60 47.13 20.00
C GLY A 95 19.78 48.39 19.68
N ALA A 96 19.63 48.74 18.41
CA ALA A 96 18.90 49.90 17.93
C ALA A 96 17.40 49.65 17.83
N LEU A 97 16.75 49.81 18.98
CA LEU A 97 15.36 50.21 19.18
C LEU A 97 14.23 49.20 19.25
N GLN A 98 13.22 49.63 20.01
CA GLN A 98 11.89 49.06 20.09
C GLN A 98 11.16 49.21 18.74
N ASP A 99 11.11 50.38 18.06
CA ASP A 99 10.48 50.54 16.72
C ASP A 99 10.96 51.81 15.93
N LEU A 100 11.32 51.70 14.63
CA LEU A 100 11.26 52.83 13.66
C LEU A 100 9.87 52.83 13.01
N VAL A 101 9.10 53.92 13.08
CA VAL A 101 7.71 53.95 12.61
C VAL A 101 7.52 54.92 11.44
N VAL A 102 7.24 54.39 10.25
CA VAL A 102 6.96 55.18 9.04
C VAL A 102 5.45 55.43 8.93
N SER A 103 4.96 56.62 9.28
CA SER A 103 3.51 56.91 9.27
C SER A 103 3.00 57.38 7.90
N SER A 104 1.68 57.60 7.80
CA SER A 104 1.00 58.05 6.58
C SER A 104 1.65 59.30 5.96
N GLY A 105 2.05 59.21 4.69
CA GLY A 105 2.70 60.28 3.93
C GLY A 105 4.24 60.36 4.05
N ALA A 106 4.86 59.56 4.93
CA ALA A 106 6.30 59.52 5.09
C ALA A 106 6.97 58.48 4.18
N GLU A 107 8.25 58.70 3.84
CA GLU A 107 9.10 57.80 3.05
C GLU A 107 10.44 57.52 3.75
N ALA A 108 10.80 56.25 3.95
CA ALA A 108 12.14 55.82 4.36
C ALA A 108 12.90 55.24 3.15
N SER A 109 14.02 55.85 2.74
CA SER A 109 14.74 55.49 1.52
C SER A 109 16.10 54.84 1.80
N ASN A 110 16.23 53.59 1.38
CA ASN A 110 17.29 52.61 1.58
C ASN A 110 17.55 52.22 3.05
N PRO A 111 16.51 51.92 3.85
CA PRO A 111 16.70 51.50 5.24
C PRO A 111 17.45 50.17 5.33
N THR A 112 18.37 50.04 6.29
CA THR A 112 19.01 48.75 6.63
C THR A 112 18.68 48.33 8.08
N VAL A 113 17.97 47.22 8.24
CA VAL A 113 17.60 46.63 9.54
C VAL A 113 18.55 45.49 9.89
N ASN A 114 19.44 45.69 10.88
CA ASN A 114 20.36 44.64 11.36
C ASN A 114 19.80 43.87 12.57
N SER A 115 20.54 42.86 13.03
CA SER A 115 20.22 42.04 14.20
C SER A 115 19.73 42.85 15.41
N GLY A 116 18.52 42.57 15.88
CA GLY A 116 17.88 43.23 17.02
C GLY A 116 17.22 44.59 16.74
N GLY A 117 17.15 45.04 15.48
CA GLY A 117 16.38 46.21 15.06
C GLY A 117 14.97 45.87 14.56
N SER A 118 14.03 46.80 14.72
CA SER A 118 12.63 46.72 14.27
C SER A 118 12.24 47.91 13.39
N LEU A 119 11.59 47.66 12.25
CA LEU A 119 10.95 48.66 11.40
C LEU A 119 9.45 48.37 11.29
N THR A 120 8.62 49.34 11.66
CA THR A 120 7.17 49.33 11.42
C THR A 120 6.80 50.36 10.36
N VAL A 121 6.05 49.96 9.33
CA VAL A 121 5.47 50.89 8.33
C VAL A 121 3.96 50.95 8.55
N LEU A 122 3.35 52.11 8.76
CA LEU A 122 1.91 52.24 9.01
C LEU A 122 1.15 52.56 7.71
N GLY A 123 -0.18 52.43 7.72
CA GLY A 123 -1.07 52.74 6.59
C GLY A 123 -0.81 54.11 5.93
N GLY A 124 -0.36 54.08 4.67
CA GLY A 124 0.00 55.24 3.85
C GLY A 124 1.45 55.73 3.98
N GLY A 125 2.29 55.08 4.80
CA GLY A 125 3.74 55.27 4.83
C GLY A 125 4.44 54.44 3.76
N THR A 126 5.64 54.83 3.33
CA THR A 126 6.42 54.17 2.27
C THR A 126 7.83 53.82 2.74
N ALA A 127 8.32 52.60 2.51
CA ALA A 127 9.76 52.30 2.62
C ALA A 127 10.31 51.84 1.26
N LEU A 128 11.31 52.55 0.76
CA LEU A 128 11.92 52.37 -0.57
C LEU A 128 13.31 51.73 -0.44
N GLY A 129 13.59 50.60 -1.08
CA GLY A 129 14.96 50.03 -1.15
C GLY A 129 15.52 49.40 0.15
N LEU A 130 14.64 48.83 0.98
CA LEU A 130 14.95 48.19 2.27
C LEU A 130 15.93 46.99 2.18
N THR A 131 16.80 46.83 3.19
CA THR A 131 17.66 45.64 3.42
C THR A 131 17.44 45.10 4.84
N VAL A 132 17.21 43.79 5.01
CA VAL A 132 17.03 43.15 6.33
C VAL A 132 18.10 42.07 6.54
N ALA A 133 19.00 42.28 7.48
CA ALA A 133 20.08 41.34 7.83
C ALA A 133 19.66 40.38 8.97
N ASP A 134 20.47 39.32 9.19
CA ASP A 134 20.23 38.25 10.17
C ASP A 134 19.84 38.81 11.56
N GLY A 135 18.68 38.39 12.07
CA GLY A 135 18.08 38.83 13.33
C GLY A 135 17.33 40.16 13.31
N GLY A 136 17.12 40.80 12.15
CA GLY A 136 16.28 42.00 12.00
C GLY A 136 14.79 41.68 11.76
N SER A 137 13.88 42.57 12.16
CA SER A 137 12.42 42.41 12.05
C SER A 137 11.73 43.59 11.36
N VAL A 138 10.72 43.32 10.52
CA VAL A 138 9.90 44.35 9.85
C VAL A 138 8.41 44.00 9.90
N ASP A 139 7.57 44.93 10.36
CA ASP A 139 6.10 44.86 10.34
C ASP A 139 5.51 45.94 9.40
N ASP A 140 4.86 45.57 8.30
CA ASP A 140 4.34 46.50 7.28
C ASP A 140 2.81 46.55 7.21
N PHE A 141 2.21 47.68 7.56
CA PHE A 141 0.81 48.05 7.38
C PHE A 141 0.62 49.13 6.28
N GLY A 142 1.68 49.52 5.53
CA GLY A 142 1.72 50.62 4.57
C GLY A 142 2.12 50.23 3.13
N THR A 143 3.20 50.80 2.58
CA THR A 143 3.71 50.42 1.23
C THR A 143 5.21 50.19 1.23
N LEU A 144 5.65 49.01 0.78
CA LEU A 144 7.06 48.71 0.53
C LEU A 144 7.32 48.80 -0.98
N VAL A 145 8.30 49.61 -1.40
CA VAL A 145 8.68 49.79 -2.81
C VAL A 145 10.12 49.31 -3.04
N PHE A 146 10.31 48.39 -3.97
CA PHE A 146 11.61 47.75 -4.21
C PHE A 146 12.48 48.55 -5.20
N ASN A 147 13.79 48.65 -4.94
CA ASN A 147 14.76 49.13 -5.94
C ASN A 147 15.27 47.95 -6.79
N ALA A 148 16.05 48.24 -7.85
CA ALA A 148 16.60 47.24 -8.79
C ALA A 148 17.54 46.17 -8.16
N LYS A 149 17.78 46.19 -6.85
CA LYS A 149 18.57 45.18 -6.11
C LYS A 149 17.74 44.28 -5.17
N GLY A 150 16.43 44.49 -5.05
CA GLY A 150 15.53 43.70 -4.21
C GLY A 150 15.73 43.88 -2.70
N VAL A 151 14.82 43.31 -1.89
CA VAL A 151 15.02 43.08 -0.44
C VAL A 151 15.64 41.70 -0.28
N SER A 152 16.85 41.62 0.29
CA SER A 152 17.45 40.34 0.69
C SER A 152 17.03 40.02 2.12
N VAL A 153 16.30 38.93 2.34
CA VAL A 153 16.02 38.38 3.69
C VAL A 153 17.02 37.26 3.94
N SER A 154 18.04 37.52 4.77
CA SER A 154 19.03 36.51 5.15
C SER A 154 18.50 35.53 6.20
N SER A 155 19.19 34.39 6.37
CA SER A 155 18.94 33.43 7.46
C SER A 155 18.71 34.15 8.79
N GLY A 156 17.61 33.85 9.49
CA GLY A 156 17.27 34.46 10.80
C GLY A 156 16.54 35.81 10.79
N ALA A 157 16.19 36.37 9.63
CA ALA A 157 15.39 37.60 9.50
C ALA A 157 13.90 37.32 9.22
N SER A 158 13.01 38.21 9.67
CA SER A 158 11.54 38.11 9.45
C SER A 158 10.94 39.39 8.88
N VAL A 159 10.08 39.25 7.85
CA VAL A 159 9.23 40.32 7.32
C VAL A 159 7.77 39.89 7.41
N ARG A 160 6.93 40.72 8.03
CA ARG A 160 5.51 40.48 8.26
C ARG A 160 4.69 41.61 7.64
N ILE A 161 3.87 41.28 6.64
CA ILE A 161 2.97 42.24 5.97
C ILE A 161 1.58 42.10 6.63
N GLU A 162 1.08 43.16 7.25
CA GLU A 162 -0.15 43.22 8.02
C GLU A 162 -1.30 43.87 7.22
N SER A 163 -2.51 43.91 7.78
CA SER A 163 -3.71 44.37 7.06
C SER A 163 -3.63 45.83 6.59
N GLY A 164 -3.66 46.04 5.27
CA GLY A 164 -3.49 47.35 4.62
C GLY A 164 -2.10 47.61 4.04
N GLY A 165 -1.13 46.73 4.32
CA GLY A 165 0.21 46.75 3.72
C GLY A 165 0.22 46.27 2.27
N SER A 166 1.03 46.91 1.42
CA SER A 166 1.26 46.51 0.02
C SER A 166 2.75 46.52 -0.29
N ALA A 167 3.30 45.37 -0.69
CA ALA A 167 4.64 45.29 -1.26
C ALA A 167 4.51 45.25 -2.79
N SER A 168 5.03 46.28 -3.48
CA SER A 168 4.91 46.39 -4.95
C SER A 168 6.26 46.68 -5.62
N VAL A 169 6.55 46.00 -6.73
CA VAL A 169 7.74 46.19 -7.56
C VAL A 169 7.37 47.07 -8.76
N ASP A 170 8.13 48.13 -9.03
CA ASP A 170 8.00 48.91 -10.28
C ASP A 170 8.72 48.17 -11.43
N VAL A 171 8.01 47.99 -12.54
CA VAL A 171 8.32 47.03 -13.61
C VAL A 171 9.53 47.50 -14.40
N SER A 172 10.63 46.74 -14.38
CA SER A 172 11.40 46.43 -15.62
C SER A 172 12.59 45.46 -15.51
N THR A 173 13.06 44.89 -14.38
CA THR A 173 14.18 43.90 -14.49
C THR A 173 14.55 42.93 -13.33
N VAL A 174 13.88 42.80 -12.17
CA VAL A 174 14.23 41.73 -11.18
C VAL A 174 13.01 41.29 -10.33
N SER A 175 13.00 40.01 -9.95
CA SER A 175 12.07 39.27 -9.10
C SER A 175 11.76 39.88 -7.73
N GLY A 176 10.58 39.57 -7.16
CA GLY A 176 10.03 40.08 -5.91
C GLY A 176 10.77 39.69 -4.63
N ILE A 177 10.06 39.24 -3.59
CA ILE A 177 10.65 38.91 -2.27
C ILE A 177 11.64 37.75 -2.40
N ILE A 178 12.94 37.94 -2.10
CA ILE A 178 13.93 36.84 -2.12
C ILE A 178 14.12 36.27 -0.70
N VAL A 179 13.57 35.08 -0.44
CA VAL A 179 13.75 34.33 0.82
C VAL A 179 14.93 33.37 0.67
N LEU A 180 16.03 33.62 1.38
CA LEU A 180 17.21 32.76 1.39
C LEU A 180 17.07 31.62 2.41
N SER A 181 17.97 30.63 2.36
CA SER A 181 18.00 29.49 3.29
C SER A 181 17.93 29.94 4.76
N GLY A 182 16.88 29.53 5.50
CA GLY A 182 16.62 29.89 6.90
C GLY A 182 15.89 31.22 7.14
N GLY A 183 15.37 31.90 6.10
CA GLY A 183 14.49 33.07 6.22
C GLY A 183 13.00 32.70 6.20
N THR A 184 12.15 33.54 6.81
CA THR A 184 10.69 33.38 6.80
C THR A 184 10.00 34.68 6.38
N ALA A 185 9.12 34.60 5.38
CA ALA A 185 8.21 35.69 5.00
C ALA A 185 6.76 35.30 5.33
N SER A 186 6.00 36.20 5.96
CA SER A 186 4.58 35.96 6.27
C SER A 186 3.69 37.06 5.71
N ILE A 187 2.68 36.67 4.91
CA ILE A 187 1.65 37.58 4.38
C ILE A 187 0.41 37.49 5.28
N GLY A 188 -0.04 38.63 5.79
CA GLY A 188 -1.22 38.79 6.64
C GLY A 188 -2.46 39.34 5.91
N ILE A 189 -3.52 39.62 6.68
CA ILE A 189 -4.91 39.78 6.20
C ILE A 189 -5.07 40.95 5.21
N GLY A 190 -5.21 40.68 3.91
CA GLY A 190 -5.43 41.71 2.87
C GLY A 190 -4.16 42.31 2.26
N GLY A 191 -2.98 41.73 2.53
CA GLY A 191 -1.74 42.03 1.82
C GLY A 191 -1.67 41.31 0.47
N ASN A 192 -1.13 41.96 -0.55
CA ASN A 192 -0.84 41.37 -1.86
C ASN A 192 0.67 41.23 -2.05
N SER A 193 1.13 40.05 -2.46
CA SER A 193 2.51 39.79 -2.92
C SER A 193 2.47 39.42 -4.41
N VAL A 194 3.37 40.01 -5.20
CA VAL A 194 3.52 39.74 -6.64
C VAL A 194 4.96 39.27 -6.86
N ASP A 195 5.13 38.05 -7.38
CA ASP A 195 6.38 37.42 -7.82
C ASP A 195 7.49 37.14 -6.77
N PRO A 196 7.23 36.49 -5.60
CA PRO A 196 8.30 36.05 -4.68
C PRO A 196 9.27 35.00 -5.28
N VAL A 197 10.50 34.96 -4.76
CA VAL A 197 11.58 33.99 -5.04
C VAL A 197 12.03 33.34 -3.73
N VAL A 198 11.84 32.03 -3.58
CA VAL A 198 12.29 31.28 -2.40
C VAL A 198 13.41 30.33 -2.81
N SER A 199 14.54 30.39 -2.10
CA SER A 199 15.71 29.53 -2.32
C SER A 199 15.69 28.31 -1.40
N ALA A 200 16.39 27.23 -1.78
CA ALA A 200 16.52 26.00 -0.99
C ALA A 200 16.75 26.26 0.53
N GLY A 201 15.80 25.80 1.36
CA GLY A 201 15.78 25.96 2.82
C GLY A 201 15.09 27.24 3.35
N GLY A 202 14.49 28.07 2.50
CA GLY A 202 13.60 29.17 2.90
C GLY A 202 12.13 28.75 3.03
N THR A 203 11.34 29.44 3.85
CA THR A 203 9.91 29.13 4.08
C THR A 203 9.03 30.35 3.84
N GLU A 204 7.99 30.21 3.01
CA GLU A 204 6.92 31.21 2.85
C GLU A 204 5.65 30.72 3.56
N ILE A 205 5.09 31.55 4.46
CA ILE A 205 3.86 31.24 5.21
C ILE A 205 2.75 32.20 4.75
N VAL A 206 1.70 31.66 4.13
CA VAL A 206 0.51 32.43 3.73
C VAL A 206 -0.56 32.27 4.81
N SER A 207 -0.91 33.34 5.54
CA SER A 207 -1.81 33.26 6.70
C SER A 207 -2.95 34.29 6.73
N PHE A 208 -4.18 33.77 6.86
CA PHE A 208 -5.47 34.38 7.25
C PHE A 208 -6.26 35.33 6.30
N LEU A 209 -7.48 34.84 5.95
CA LEU A 209 -8.70 35.52 5.48
C LEU A 209 -8.62 36.38 4.20
N GLY A 210 -7.84 35.95 3.20
CA GLY A 210 -7.88 36.50 1.84
C GLY A 210 -7.74 35.40 0.80
N GLU A 211 -8.41 35.56 -0.35
CA GLU A 211 -8.22 34.74 -1.55
C GLU A 211 -6.90 35.18 -2.22
N LEU A 212 -5.90 34.30 -2.35
CA LEU A 212 -4.76 34.56 -3.24
C LEU A 212 -5.19 34.19 -4.66
N THR A 213 -5.96 35.07 -5.31
CA THR A 213 -6.39 34.89 -6.69
C THR A 213 -5.23 35.25 -7.64
N LEU A 214 -4.52 34.23 -8.16
CA LEU A 214 -3.65 34.40 -9.32
C LEU A 214 -4.54 34.55 -10.57
N SER A 215 -5.08 35.76 -10.81
CA SER A 215 -6.00 35.99 -11.93
C SER A 215 -5.24 36.20 -13.23
N GLY A 216 -5.11 35.12 -14.01
CA GLY A 216 -4.71 35.18 -15.42
C GLY A 216 -5.25 33.97 -16.17
N THR A 217 -6.29 34.14 -16.98
CA THR A 217 -6.77 33.08 -17.87
C THR A 217 -5.80 32.93 -19.05
N GLY A 218 -4.82 32.03 -18.88
CA GLY A 218 -3.94 31.59 -19.96
C GLY A 218 -2.59 31.14 -19.42
N GLN A 219 -2.32 29.83 -19.49
CA GLN A 219 -1.00 29.20 -19.61
C GLN A 219 0.19 30.00 -19.01
N SER A 220 0.64 29.61 -17.81
CA SER A 220 1.98 29.88 -17.26
C SER A 220 2.62 31.24 -17.62
N ASP A 221 2.49 32.25 -16.76
CA ASP A 221 3.44 33.36 -16.74
C ASP A 221 4.21 33.38 -15.41
N ALA A 222 5.32 32.61 -15.41
CA ALA A 222 6.69 33.03 -15.10
C ALA A 222 6.98 34.15 -14.06
N GLY A 223 6.22 34.27 -12.98
CA GLY A 223 6.47 35.27 -11.92
C GLY A 223 7.22 34.73 -10.69
N THR A 224 6.66 33.71 -10.03
CA THR A 224 7.28 33.08 -8.85
C THR A 224 8.29 32.01 -9.27
N THR A 225 9.57 32.23 -8.97
CA THR A 225 10.62 31.21 -9.15
C THR A 225 11.04 30.71 -7.77
N PHE A 226 10.53 29.56 -7.37
CA PHE A 226 11.13 28.79 -6.27
C PHE A 226 12.32 28.02 -6.85
N SER A 227 13.38 27.83 -6.06
CA SER A 227 14.59 27.06 -6.43
C SER A 227 14.98 26.16 -5.26
N GLY A 228 14.02 25.29 -4.89
CA GLY A 228 13.96 24.55 -3.62
C GLY A 228 13.25 25.36 -2.51
N GLY A 229 12.45 24.71 -1.66
CA GLY A 229 11.68 25.34 -0.56
C GLY A 229 10.29 24.74 -0.32
N THR A 230 9.66 25.12 0.81
CA THR A 230 8.33 24.65 1.27
C THR A 230 7.32 25.81 1.29
N GLU A 231 6.12 25.60 0.74
CA GLU A 231 4.96 26.53 0.80
C GLU A 231 3.88 25.92 1.72
N GLN A 232 3.42 26.64 2.77
CA GLN A 232 2.42 26.15 3.73
C GLN A 232 1.13 26.98 3.70
N LEU A 233 -0.02 26.30 3.49
CA LEU A 233 -1.37 26.86 3.50
C LEU A 233 -2.05 26.63 4.85
N GLU A 234 -2.38 27.72 5.55
CA GLU A 234 -3.11 27.69 6.83
C GLU A 234 -4.64 27.79 6.65
N ALA A 235 -5.38 27.70 7.77
CA ALA A 235 -6.84 27.75 7.80
C ALA A 235 -7.42 28.96 7.02
N GLY A 236 -8.19 28.67 5.96
CA GLY A 236 -8.86 29.66 5.11
C GLY A 236 -8.04 30.16 3.91
N ALA A 237 -6.81 29.70 3.72
CA ALA A 237 -6.02 30.00 2.53
C ALA A 237 -6.44 29.11 1.35
N THR A 238 -6.52 29.69 0.14
CA THR A 238 -6.76 28.96 -1.10
C THR A 238 -5.65 29.22 -2.11
N LEU A 239 -5.04 28.16 -2.66
CA LEU A 239 -4.07 28.22 -3.75
C LEU A 239 -4.64 27.53 -4.99
N THR A 240 -4.51 28.14 -6.18
CA THR A 240 -5.02 27.56 -7.43
C THR A 240 -3.98 27.52 -8.55
N GLY A 241 -3.87 26.38 -9.27
CA GLY A 241 -3.18 26.30 -10.57
C GLY A 241 -1.65 26.20 -10.53
N ARG A 242 -1.06 25.79 -9.40
CA ARG A 242 0.40 25.67 -9.24
C ARG A 242 0.95 24.44 -9.95
N THR A 243 2.16 24.52 -10.51
CA THR A 243 2.91 23.33 -10.99
C THR A 243 4.11 23.08 -10.08
N LEU A 244 4.21 21.89 -9.49
CA LEU A 244 5.33 21.44 -8.65
C LEU A 244 6.34 20.68 -9.51
N THR A 245 7.61 21.10 -9.48
CA THR A 245 8.74 20.42 -10.14
C THR A 245 9.97 20.47 -9.22
N PRO A 246 10.99 19.61 -9.41
CA PRO A 246 12.17 19.53 -8.52
C PRO A 246 12.95 20.84 -8.45
N ASP A 247 12.90 21.62 -9.54
CA ASP A 247 13.60 22.90 -9.66
C ASP A 247 12.73 24.09 -9.23
N ALA A 248 11.42 23.88 -8.97
CA ALA A 248 10.43 24.95 -8.83
C ALA A 248 9.52 24.87 -7.59
N LEU A 249 9.52 23.82 -6.76
CA LEU A 249 8.89 23.73 -5.41
C LEU A 249 9.05 22.29 -4.92
N GLU A 250 9.73 22.06 -3.80
CA GLU A 250 9.95 20.70 -3.27
C GLU A 250 8.72 20.15 -2.54
N GLU A 251 7.99 21.01 -1.81
CA GLU A 251 6.88 20.59 -0.94
C GLU A 251 5.78 21.66 -0.80
N LEU A 252 4.53 21.32 -1.11
CA LEU A 252 3.34 22.11 -0.75
C LEU A 252 2.62 21.46 0.44
N ILE A 253 2.39 22.20 1.52
CA ILE A 253 1.75 21.72 2.76
C ILE A 253 0.38 22.37 2.90
N ALA A 254 -0.72 21.61 2.73
CA ALA A 254 -2.06 22.06 3.08
C ALA A 254 -2.38 21.67 4.53
N ALA A 255 -2.29 22.62 5.46
CA ALA A 255 -2.62 22.42 6.88
C ALA A 255 -4.14 22.50 7.13
N SER A 256 -4.55 22.29 8.39
CA SER A 256 -5.96 22.26 8.78
C SER A 256 -6.72 23.52 8.33
N GLY A 257 -7.67 23.36 7.40
CA GLY A 257 -8.49 24.43 6.83
C GLY A 257 -7.91 25.14 5.60
N GLY A 258 -6.71 24.78 5.14
CA GLY A 258 -6.14 25.26 3.87
C GLY A 258 -6.72 24.49 2.67
N THR A 259 -6.84 25.14 1.52
CA THR A 259 -7.39 24.57 0.28
C THR A 259 -6.40 24.72 -0.90
N ALA A 260 -5.98 23.62 -1.51
CA ALA A 260 -5.22 23.61 -2.75
C ALA A 260 -6.15 23.22 -3.92
N THR A 261 -6.10 23.91 -5.06
CA THR A 261 -7.00 23.68 -6.20
C THR A 261 -6.21 23.61 -7.51
N ASP A 262 -6.53 22.67 -8.40
CA ASP A 262 -5.90 22.54 -9.72
C ASP A 262 -4.35 22.49 -9.69
N ILE A 263 -3.78 21.84 -8.67
CA ILE A 263 -2.33 21.68 -8.53
C ILE A 263 -1.84 20.60 -9.49
N ILE A 264 -0.79 20.91 -10.25
CA ILE A 264 -0.11 19.98 -11.14
C ILE A 264 1.16 19.50 -10.43
N VAL A 265 1.22 18.22 -10.07
CA VAL A 265 2.41 17.60 -9.47
C VAL A 265 3.21 16.89 -10.57
N SER A 266 4.33 17.47 -11.00
CA SER A 266 5.19 16.86 -12.02
C SER A 266 6.26 15.94 -11.40
N SER A 267 7.04 15.25 -12.23
CA SER A 267 8.12 14.34 -11.81
C SER A 267 9.02 14.96 -10.74
N GLY A 268 9.06 14.34 -9.55
CA GLY A 268 9.86 14.76 -8.39
C GLY A 268 9.31 15.94 -7.58
N GLY A 269 8.11 16.45 -7.89
CA GLY A 269 7.38 17.36 -7.01
C GLY A 269 6.54 16.61 -5.97
N THR A 270 6.32 17.22 -4.80
CA THR A 270 5.52 16.63 -3.70
C THR A 270 4.44 17.59 -3.20
N GLU A 271 3.19 17.11 -3.11
CA GLU A 271 2.11 17.77 -2.38
C GLU A 271 1.75 16.94 -1.13
N ILE A 272 1.74 17.57 0.04
CA ILE A 272 1.34 16.95 1.32
C ILE A 272 0.10 17.65 1.86
N VAL A 273 -0.98 16.88 2.06
CA VAL A 273 -2.21 17.37 2.69
C VAL A 273 -2.31 16.80 4.10
N TYR A 274 -2.23 17.67 5.11
CA TYR A 274 -2.35 17.30 6.52
C TYR A 274 -3.81 17.27 6.98
N SER A 275 -4.03 16.77 8.20
CA SER A 275 -5.35 16.61 8.80
C SER A 275 -6.15 17.91 8.76
N GLY A 276 -7.33 17.87 8.13
CA GLY A 276 -8.22 19.03 7.98
C GLY A 276 -7.92 19.92 6.78
N GLY A 277 -6.84 19.68 6.02
CA GLY A 277 -6.58 20.32 4.72
C GLY A 277 -7.45 19.75 3.61
N THR A 278 -7.66 20.54 2.54
CA THR A 278 -8.46 20.16 1.36
C THR A 278 -7.65 20.33 0.07
N ALA A 279 -7.66 19.35 -0.82
CA ALA A 279 -7.22 19.54 -2.21
C ALA A 279 -8.37 19.28 -3.19
N ILE A 280 -8.49 20.08 -4.26
CA ILE A 280 -9.60 20.01 -5.23
C ILE A 280 -9.03 20.02 -6.65
N GLY A 281 -9.33 19.01 -7.43
CA GLY A 281 -8.76 18.87 -8.77
C GLY A 281 -7.25 18.64 -8.72
N GLY A 282 -6.58 18.97 -9.82
CA GLY A 282 -5.15 18.76 -9.97
C GLY A 282 -4.77 17.52 -10.78
N VAL A 283 -3.54 17.54 -11.31
CA VAL A 283 -2.99 16.49 -12.16
C VAL A 283 -1.66 16.02 -11.60
N VAL A 284 -1.56 14.75 -11.20
CA VAL A 284 -0.28 14.14 -10.82
C VAL A 284 0.29 13.42 -12.05
N TYR A 285 1.50 13.79 -12.46
CA TYR A 285 2.26 13.17 -13.55
C TYR A 285 3.31 12.19 -13.00
N SER A 286 3.98 11.45 -13.89
CA SER A 286 4.97 10.41 -13.54
C SER A 286 6.03 10.89 -12.54
N ASP A 287 6.30 10.10 -11.50
CA ASP A 287 7.21 10.39 -10.36
C ASP A 287 6.83 11.59 -9.48
N GLY A 288 5.65 12.20 -9.68
CA GLY A 288 5.05 13.09 -8.70
C GLY A 288 4.50 12.29 -7.51
N VAL A 289 4.60 12.84 -6.31
CA VAL A 289 4.09 12.21 -5.07
C VAL A 289 3.02 13.08 -4.45
N LEU A 290 1.88 12.48 -4.13
CA LEU A 290 0.86 13.11 -3.29
C LEU A 290 0.72 12.28 -2.01
N GLU A 291 1.09 12.86 -0.87
CA GLU A 291 1.04 12.20 0.44
C GLU A 291 -0.07 12.81 1.31
N ARG A 292 -0.86 11.97 1.97
CA ARG A 292 -2.03 12.40 2.75
C ARG A 292 -1.99 11.86 4.16
N LEU A 293 -2.12 12.76 5.13
CA LEU A 293 -2.00 12.45 6.56
C LEU A 293 -3.23 12.93 7.32
N GLY A 294 -3.82 12.07 8.17
CA GLY A 294 -4.94 12.45 9.03
C GLY A 294 -6.25 12.69 8.27
N SER A 295 -7.18 13.49 8.81
CA SER A 295 -8.52 13.74 8.23
C SER A 295 -8.53 14.70 7.02
N SER A 296 -7.58 14.58 6.11
CA SER A 296 -7.49 15.38 4.87
C SER A 296 -8.57 14.98 3.85
N THR A 297 -9.08 15.92 3.05
CA THR A 297 -10.09 15.66 1.99
C THR A 297 -9.56 16.01 0.60
N VAL A 298 -9.73 15.12 -0.38
CA VAL A 298 -9.45 15.42 -1.80
C VAL A 298 -10.61 15.08 -2.71
N ILE A 299 -10.87 15.95 -3.68
CA ILE A 299 -12.01 15.86 -4.59
C ILE A 299 -11.53 15.97 -6.05
N ASN A 300 -11.87 15.01 -6.91
CA ASN A 300 -11.65 15.03 -8.36
C ASN A 300 -10.18 15.14 -8.84
N ALA A 301 -9.23 14.57 -8.10
CA ALA A 301 -7.84 14.51 -8.55
C ALA A 301 -7.70 13.59 -9.78
N THR A 302 -6.92 14.03 -10.77
CA THR A 302 -6.58 13.22 -11.95
C THR A 302 -5.14 12.75 -11.84
N PHE A 303 -4.91 11.46 -12.04
CA PHE A 303 -3.57 10.89 -12.03
C PHE A 303 -3.26 10.42 -13.45
N SER A 304 -2.21 10.98 -14.04
CA SER A 304 -1.66 10.63 -15.36
C SER A 304 -0.22 10.08 -15.24
N GLY A 305 0.26 9.85 -14.01
CA GLY A 305 1.45 9.11 -13.59
C GLY A 305 1.68 9.33 -12.07
N GLY A 306 2.64 8.64 -11.44
CA GLY A 306 3.01 8.88 -10.02
C GLY A 306 2.36 7.94 -8.99
N THR A 307 2.65 8.17 -7.70
CA THR A 307 2.17 7.36 -6.56
C THR A 307 1.40 8.23 -5.58
N GLU A 308 0.29 7.70 -5.08
CA GLU A 308 -0.49 8.32 -4.01
C GLU A 308 -0.73 7.33 -2.88
N ILE A 309 -0.58 7.81 -1.63
CA ILE A 309 -0.81 7.01 -0.43
C ILE A 309 -1.87 7.69 0.43
N LEU A 310 -3.00 7.01 0.63
CA LEU A 310 -4.07 7.39 1.55
C LEU A 310 -3.85 6.70 2.90
N SER A 311 -3.52 7.49 3.93
CA SER A 311 -3.32 7.00 5.31
C SER A 311 -4.48 7.41 6.26
N SER A 312 -4.39 6.98 7.53
CA SER A 312 -5.45 7.08 8.54
C SER A 312 -6.19 8.42 8.59
N GLY A 313 -7.47 8.41 8.22
CA GLY A 313 -8.41 9.54 8.21
C GLY A 313 -8.60 10.20 6.85
N ALA A 314 -7.74 9.93 5.87
CA ALA A 314 -7.75 10.64 4.59
C ALA A 314 -8.90 10.15 3.72
N ALA A 315 -9.65 11.09 3.12
CA ALA A 315 -10.75 10.79 2.22
C ALA A 315 -10.47 11.36 0.81
N LEU A 316 -10.55 10.49 -0.20
CA LEU A 316 -10.51 10.83 -1.61
C LEU A 316 -11.90 10.59 -2.22
N THR A 317 -12.36 11.48 -3.09
CA THR A 317 -13.65 11.33 -3.80
C THR A 317 -13.52 11.73 -5.26
N GLY A 318 -13.99 10.88 -6.17
CA GLY A 318 -14.07 11.17 -7.61
C GLY A 318 -12.73 11.17 -8.34
N ALA A 319 -11.73 10.44 -7.82
CA ALA A 319 -10.42 10.35 -8.45
C ALA A 319 -10.49 9.66 -9.81
N VAL A 320 -9.64 10.07 -10.75
CA VAL A 320 -9.53 9.44 -12.07
C VAL A 320 -8.08 9.04 -12.35
N LEU A 321 -7.83 7.75 -12.48
CA LEU A 321 -6.53 7.16 -12.81
C LEU A 321 -6.50 6.80 -14.30
N THR A 322 -5.61 7.43 -15.07
CA THR A 322 -5.56 7.33 -16.55
C THR A 322 -4.13 7.19 -17.09
N THR A 323 -3.98 6.80 -18.37
CA THR A 323 -2.69 6.46 -19.01
C THR A 323 -1.55 7.46 -18.76
N GLY A 324 -0.36 6.95 -18.40
CA GLY A 324 0.93 7.66 -18.49
C GLY A 324 2.12 7.09 -17.69
N GLY A 325 1.99 5.92 -17.03
CA GLY A 325 3.08 5.21 -16.35
C GLY A 325 2.54 4.13 -15.40
N LEU A 326 3.40 3.32 -14.75
CA LEU A 326 2.98 2.47 -13.63
C LEU A 326 2.48 3.38 -12.51
N GLN A 327 1.20 3.29 -12.19
CA GLN A 327 0.50 4.16 -11.23
C GLN A 327 -0.13 3.28 -10.16
N GLU A 328 0.13 3.61 -8.90
CA GLU A 328 -0.42 2.93 -7.74
C GLU A 328 -1.05 3.98 -6.81
N LEU A 329 -2.37 3.88 -6.62
CA LEU A 329 -3.07 4.50 -5.50
C LEU A 329 -3.16 3.46 -4.39
N LEU A 330 -2.47 3.69 -3.27
CA LEU A 330 -2.51 2.80 -2.10
C LEU A 330 -3.47 3.35 -1.04
N VAL A 331 -4.47 2.57 -0.66
CA VAL A 331 -5.41 2.88 0.43
C VAL A 331 -5.04 2.05 1.66
N ASP A 332 -4.32 2.65 2.60
CA ASP A 332 -3.85 1.99 3.83
C ASP A 332 -4.84 2.18 4.99
N SER A 333 -4.48 1.66 6.17
CA SER A 333 -5.33 1.63 7.37
C SER A 333 -5.94 2.99 7.72
N GLY A 334 -7.28 3.07 7.62
CA GLY A 334 -8.08 4.25 7.91
C GLY A 334 -8.20 5.26 6.76
N GLY A 335 -7.61 5.00 5.59
CA GLY A 335 -7.85 5.76 4.37
C GLY A 335 -9.19 5.38 3.72
N THR A 336 -9.80 6.31 2.98
CA THR A 336 -11.06 6.09 2.25
C THR A 336 -10.98 6.64 0.82
N ALA A 337 -11.32 5.84 -0.19
CA ALA A 337 -11.39 6.24 -1.59
C ALA A 337 -12.80 6.01 -2.18
N ASN A 338 -13.51 7.08 -2.52
CA ASN A 338 -14.88 7.01 -3.03
C ASN A 338 -14.97 7.37 -4.51
N ALA A 339 -15.78 6.65 -5.28
CA ALA A 339 -16.08 6.91 -6.68
C ALA A 339 -14.83 7.04 -7.57
N THR A 340 -13.82 6.20 -7.33
CA THR A 340 -12.55 6.21 -8.07
C THR A 340 -12.72 5.56 -9.43
N SER A 341 -12.34 6.22 -10.52
CA SER A 341 -12.28 5.60 -11.86
C SER A 341 -10.86 5.12 -12.16
N VAL A 342 -10.71 3.83 -12.48
CA VAL A 342 -9.43 3.19 -12.77
C VAL A 342 -9.41 2.72 -14.23
N GLY A 343 -8.47 3.20 -15.04
CA GLY A 343 -8.34 2.78 -16.44
C GLY A 343 -6.92 2.94 -16.98
N GLY A 344 -6.68 2.49 -18.22
CA GLY A 344 -5.48 2.86 -18.97
C GLY A 344 -4.15 2.33 -18.42
N GLY A 345 -4.12 1.15 -17.81
CA GLY A 345 -2.91 0.52 -17.25
C GLY A 345 -2.66 0.82 -15.78
N SER A 346 -3.55 1.56 -15.12
CA SER A 346 -3.39 2.04 -13.74
C SER A 346 -3.79 1.00 -12.70
N LEU A 347 -3.20 1.05 -11.50
CA LEU A 347 -3.48 0.17 -10.36
C LEU A 347 -4.05 0.96 -9.17
N LEU A 348 -5.15 0.48 -8.62
CA LEU A 348 -5.65 0.82 -7.28
C LEU A 348 -5.35 -0.34 -6.33
N SER A 349 -4.64 -0.11 -5.22
CA SER A 349 -4.38 -1.11 -4.19
C SER A 349 -5.06 -0.71 -2.88
N ILE A 350 -5.89 -1.60 -2.33
CA ILE A 350 -6.57 -1.38 -1.04
C ILE A 350 -5.96 -2.32 -0.02
N GLY A 351 -5.18 -1.75 0.91
CA GLY A 351 -4.47 -2.45 1.97
C GLY A 351 -5.30 -2.63 3.25
N LEU A 352 -4.67 -3.22 4.28
CA LEU A 352 -5.29 -3.56 5.56
C LEU A 352 -5.95 -2.34 6.25
N GLY A 353 -7.28 -2.37 6.36
CA GLY A 353 -8.10 -1.32 6.96
C GLY A 353 -8.34 -0.10 6.07
N GLY A 354 -7.93 -0.16 4.79
CA GLY A 354 -8.34 0.79 3.77
C GLY A 354 -9.76 0.50 3.29
N LEU A 355 -10.51 1.56 2.96
CA LEU A 355 -11.88 1.47 2.47
C LEU A 355 -11.98 2.11 1.09
N ALA A 356 -12.57 1.42 0.14
CA ALA A 356 -13.05 2.01 -1.11
C ALA A 356 -14.56 1.84 -1.26
N SER A 357 -15.16 2.68 -2.10
CA SER A 357 -16.56 2.55 -2.47
C SER A 357 -16.85 3.13 -3.83
N GLY A 358 -17.60 2.43 -4.67
CA GLY A 358 -18.03 2.91 -5.99
C GLY A 358 -16.89 2.97 -7.01
N THR A 359 -15.84 2.16 -6.84
CA THR A 359 -14.74 2.10 -7.81
C THR A 359 -15.25 1.68 -9.18
N VAL A 360 -14.92 2.40 -10.25
CA VAL A 360 -15.24 2.04 -11.63
C VAL A 360 -13.98 1.62 -12.36
N ILE A 361 -13.83 0.33 -12.59
CA ILE A 361 -12.66 -0.24 -13.25
C ILE A 361 -13.00 -0.44 -14.72
N SER A 362 -12.22 0.19 -15.59
CA SER A 362 -12.43 0.23 -17.04
C SER A 362 -11.25 -0.38 -17.78
N ASN A 363 -11.30 -0.39 -19.12
CA ASN A 363 -10.30 -1.05 -19.96
C ASN A 363 -8.84 -0.71 -19.56
N GLY A 364 -8.08 -1.76 -19.22
CA GLY A 364 -6.68 -1.71 -18.80
C GLY A 364 -6.47 -1.27 -17.36
N GLY A 365 -7.51 -0.88 -16.62
CA GLY A 365 -7.42 -0.60 -15.19
C GLY A 365 -7.37 -1.88 -14.36
N THR A 366 -6.65 -1.84 -13.25
CA THR A 366 -6.60 -2.92 -12.27
C THR A 366 -6.90 -2.38 -10.87
N GLU A 367 -7.78 -3.04 -10.14
CA GLU A 367 -7.91 -2.89 -8.70
C GLU A 367 -7.37 -4.15 -8.01
N THR A 368 -6.70 -3.99 -6.87
CA THR A 368 -6.28 -5.09 -6.02
C THR A 368 -6.70 -4.82 -4.58
N ILE A 369 -7.60 -5.65 -4.06
CA ILE A 369 -8.06 -5.59 -2.66
C ILE A 369 -7.25 -6.60 -1.85
N ALA A 370 -6.28 -6.12 -1.09
CA ALA A 370 -5.41 -6.94 -0.26
C ALA A 370 -6.06 -7.26 1.11
N PHE A 371 -5.45 -8.18 1.86
CA PHE A 371 -5.95 -8.65 3.16
C PHE A 371 -6.41 -7.53 4.10
N GLY A 372 -7.70 -7.58 4.45
CA GLY A 372 -8.37 -6.65 5.35
C GLY A 372 -8.65 -5.26 4.78
N GLY A 373 -8.39 -5.02 3.49
CA GLY A 373 -8.98 -3.92 2.72
C GLY A 373 -10.43 -4.26 2.33
N VAL A 374 -11.25 -3.23 2.14
CA VAL A 374 -12.66 -3.39 1.73
C VAL A 374 -12.94 -2.47 0.55
N ASP A 375 -13.53 -2.97 -0.54
CA ASP A 375 -14.23 -2.14 -1.53
C ASP A 375 -15.72 -2.48 -1.52
N SER A 376 -16.58 -1.49 -1.76
CA SER A 376 -18.03 -1.67 -1.83
C SER A 376 -18.63 -1.05 -3.09
N ASN A 377 -19.59 -1.69 -3.75
CA ASN A 377 -20.23 -1.18 -4.97
C ASN A 377 -19.26 -0.97 -6.14
N ALA A 378 -18.22 -1.80 -6.25
CA ALA A 378 -17.27 -1.73 -7.36
C ALA A 378 -17.98 -2.11 -8.69
N VAL A 379 -17.74 -1.35 -9.76
CA VAL A 379 -18.22 -1.60 -11.10
C VAL A 379 -17.06 -1.98 -12.01
N VAL A 380 -17.01 -3.24 -12.43
CA VAL A 380 -15.96 -3.76 -13.33
C VAL A 380 -16.49 -3.80 -14.76
N SER A 381 -16.10 -2.80 -15.55
CA SER A 381 -16.46 -2.69 -16.97
C SER A 381 -15.53 -3.54 -17.86
N SER A 382 -15.96 -3.78 -19.10
CA SER A 382 -15.18 -4.58 -20.06
C SER A 382 -13.73 -4.13 -20.24
N GLY A 383 -12.82 -5.10 -20.07
CA GLY A 383 -11.37 -4.92 -20.11
C GLY A 383 -10.74 -4.41 -18.81
N GLY A 384 -11.54 -4.18 -17.76
CA GLY A 384 -11.08 -3.91 -16.40
C GLY A 384 -10.86 -5.21 -15.61
N LEU A 385 -9.95 -5.17 -14.64
CA LEU A 385 -9.61 -6.29 -13.77
C LEU A 385 -9.72 -5.89 -12.30
N LEU A 386 -10.50 -6.62 -11.50
CA LEU A 386 -10.50 -6.50 -10.04
C LEU A 386 -9.92 -7.79 -9.45
N ASN A 387 -8.87 -7.66 -8.65
CA ASN A 387 -8.17 -8.77 -8.02
C ASN A 387 -8.35 -8.75 -6.50
N LEU A 388 -8.87 -9.82 -5.91
CA LEU A 388 -8.97 -9.97 -4.47
C LEU A 388 -7.81 -10.79 -3.92
N ALA A 389 -6.79 -10.09 -3.42
CA ALA A 389 -5.66 -10.66 -2.69
C ALA A 389 -6.01 -10.84 -1.19
N ALA A 390 -7.09 -11.58 -0.91
CA ALA A 390 -7.67 -11.83 0.42
C ALA A 390 -8.34 -10.62 1.12
N GLY A 391 -8.68 -9.57 0.37
CA GLY A 391 -9.55 -8.46 0.84
C GLY A 391 -11.04 -8.78 0.78
N THR A 392 -11.89 -7.83 1.16
CA THR A 392 -13.36 -7.95 1.13
C THR A 392 -13.94 -7.09 0.01
N LEU A 393 -14.86 -7.67 -0.77
CA LEU A 393 -15.67 -6.96 -1.76
C LEU A 393 -17.15 -7.06 -1.36
N GLU A 394 -17.82 -5.93 -1.15
CA GLU A 394 -19.24 -5.86 -0.77
C GLU A 394 -20.06 -5.28 -1.93
N ALA A 395 -20.99 -6.03 -2.53
CA ALA A 395 -21.78 -5.64 -3.70
C ALA A 395 -20.94 -5.22 -4.92
N SER A 396 -21.00 -5.95 -6.03
CA SER A 396 -20.26 -5.58 -7.24
C SER A 396 -21.03 -5.89 -8.51
N GLU A 397 -20.94 -4.98 -9.48
CA GLU A 397 -21.47 -5.18 -10.82
C GLU A 397 -20.30 -5.40 -11.77
N SER A 398 -20.26 -6.53 -12.48
CA SER A 398 -19.25 -6.79 -13.52
C SER A 398 -19.90 -6.92 -14.90
N PRO A 399 -20.38 -5.83 -15.53
CA PRO A 399 -20.88 -5.87 -16.91
C PRO A 399 -19.71 -6.03 -17.90
N GLY A 400 -19.34 -7.28 -18.16
CA GLY A 400 -18.33 -7.69 -19.13
C GLY A 400 -16.86 -7.57 -18.71
N GLY A 401 -16.58 -7.32 -17.42
CA GLY A 401 -15.23 -7.26 -16.81
C GLY A 401 -14.77 -8.59 -16.21
N THR A 402 -13.57 -8.61 -15.58
CA THR A 402 -13.00 -9.81 -14.93
C THR A 402 -12.81 -9.62 -13.43
N LEU A 403 -13.31 -10.57 -12.63
CA LEU A 403 -13.07 -10.69 -11.18
C LEU A 403 -12.08 -11.83 -10.93
N GLY A 404 -10.98 -11.59 -10.21
CA GLY A 404 -9.96 -12.60 -9.86
C GLY A 404 -9.79 -12.78 -8.35
N GLU A 405 -9.58 -13.99 -7.86
CA GLU A 405 -9.48 -14.29 -6.41
C GLU A 405 -8.22 -15.09 -6.01
N TYR A 406 -7.72 -14.82 -4.78
CA TYR A 406 -6.68 -15.57 -4.05
C TYR A 406 -7.09 -15.94 -2.59
N GLY A 407 -8.36 -15.82 -2.18
CA GLY A 407 -8.84 -15.78 -0.77
C GLY A 407 -10.16 -16.51 -0.48
N THR A 408 -10.97 -16.02 0.49
CA THR A 408 -12.36 -16.48 0.73
C THR A 408 -13.27 -15.25 0.65
N ILE A 409 -14.19 -15.22 -0.32
CA ILE A 409 -15.17 -14.14 -0.50
C ILE A 409 -16.51 -14.53 0.12
N GLY A 410 -17.06 -13.66 0.96
CA GLY A 410 -18.50 -13.58 1.16
C GLY A 410 -19.01 -12.45 0.27
N SER A 411 -19.70 -12.77 -0.81
CA SER A 411 -20.27 -11.75 -1.69
C SER A 411 -21.60 -11.27 -1.13
N ASP A 412 -21.80 -9.95 -1.14
CA ASP A 412 -23.10 -9.32 -0.89
C ASP A 412 -23.57 -8.66 -2.19
N GLY A 413 -23.80 -9.43 -3.26
CA GLY A 413 -24.43 -8.92 -4.49
C GLY A 413 -23.54 -8.76 -5.73
N ILE A 414 -22.90 -9.83 -6.18
CA ILE A 414 -22.30 -9.96 -7.52
C ILE A 414 -23.41 -10.11 -8.58
N ALA A 415 -23.37 -9.30 -9.65
CA ALA A 415 -24.30 -9.38 -10.78
C ALA A 415 -23.65 -9.01 -12.13
N GLY A 416 -24.29 -9.39 -13.25
CA GLY A 416 -23.86 -9.05 -14.61
C GLY A 416 -23.38 -10.25 -15.45
N ASP A 417 -22.74 -9.99 -16.59
CA ASP A 417 -22.31 -10.99 -17.58
C ASP A 417 -20.79 -11.14 -17.72
N GLY A 418 -20.01 -10.51 -16.82
CA GLY A 418 -18.55 -10.61 -16.77
C GLY A 418 -18.03 -11.96 -16.30
N GLU A 419 -16.75 -12.23 -16.56
CA GLU A 419 -16.11 -13.49 -16.18
C GLU A 419 -15.62 -13.43 -14.73
N ILE A 420 -15.92 -14.46 -13.93
CA ILE A 420 -15.31 -14.71 -12.63
C ILE A 420 -14.18 -15.72 -12.83
N ILE A 421 -13.00 -15.47 -12.27
CA ILE A 421 -11.85 -16.37 -12.33
C ILE A 421 -11.33 -16.64 -10.91
N GLU A 422 -11.64 -17.82 -10.38
CA GLU A 422 -11.07 -18.30 -9.12
C GLU A 422 -9.66 -18.83 -9.39
N THR A 423 -8.64 -18.21 -8.77
CA THR A 423 -7.23 -18.61 -8.95
C THR A 423 -6.53 -18.95 -7.64
N GLY A 424 -7.22 -18.77 -6.52
CA GLY A 424 -6.76 -19.04 -5.16
C GLY A 424 -7.16 -20.42 -4.70
N SER A 425 -6.66 -20.82 -3.53
CA SER A 425 -7.01 -22.11 -2.93
C SER A 425 -8.23 -22.04 -2.00
N GLY A 426 -8.83 -20.87 -1.80
CA GLY A 426 -9.94 -20.68 -0.85
C GLY A 426 -11.31 -20.84 -1.51
N THR A 427 -12.37 -20.34 -0.85
CA THR A 427 -13.76 -20.50 -1.31
C THR A 427 -14.40 -19.17 -1.69
N LEU A 428 -14.81 -19.05 -2.95
CA LEU A 428 -15.76 -18.03 -3.41
C LEU A 428 -17.19 -18.48 -3.07
N LEU A 429 -17.83 -17.86 -2.08
CA LEU A 429 -19.22 -18.14 -1.72
C LEU A 429 -20.16 -17.21 -2.48
N LEU A 430 -21.07 -17.76 -3.30
CA LEU A 430 -22.15 -17.06 -3.97
C LEU A 430 -23.49 -17.40 -3.30
N ASP A 431 -24.16 -16.43 -2.69
CA ASP A 431 -25.36 -16.62 -1.85
C ASP A 431 -26.62 -15.92 -2.40
N SER A 432 -27.69 -15.84 -1.59
CA SER A 432 -28.97 -15.27 -2.02
C SER A 432 -28.94 -13.79 -2.42
N THR A 433 -27.84 -13.09 -2.15
CA THR A 433 -27.62 -11.69 -2.50
C THR A 433 -27.08 -11.53 -3.92
N ASP A 434 -26.40 -12.54 -4.48
CA ASP A 434 -25.72 -12.53 -5.79
C ASP A 434 -26.67 -12.76 -6.96
N THR A 435 -27.74 -11.97 -7.01
CA THR A 435 -28.84 -12.20 -7.95
C THR A 435 -28.52 -11.66 -9.35
N GLY A 436 -28.69 -12.49 -10.37
CA GLY A 436 -28.64 -12.05 -11.77
C GLY A 436 -27.24 -12.02 -12.39
N TYR A 437 -26.27 -12.72 -11.79
CA TYR A 437 -25.05 -13.10 -12.48
C TYR A 437 -25.35 -14.10 -13.61
N SER A 438 -24.83 -13.86 -14.81
CA SER A 438 -25.03 -14.70 -16.01
C SER A 438 -23.74 -14.90 -16.82
N GLY A 439 -22.59 -14.49 -16.26
CA GLY A 439 -21.29 -14.65 -16.89
C GLY A 439 -20.71 -16.06 -16.73
N ASP A 440 -19.55 -16.27 -17.33
CA ASP A 440 -18.81 -17.53 -17.19
C ASP A 440 -17.93 -17.51 -15.93
N ILE A 441 -17.82 -18.65 -15.26
CA ILE A 441 -16.96 -18.85 -14.08
C ILE A 441 -15.82 -19.76 -14.49
N THR A 442 -14.57 -19.37 -14.25
CA THR A 442 -13.39 -20.20 -14.46
C THR A 442 -12.76 -20.52 -13.11
N ILE A 443 -12.67 -21.80 -12.76
CA ILE A 443 -12.02 -22.30 -11.54
C ILE A 443 -10.65 -22.86 -11.90
N ILE A 444 -9.58 -22.16 -11.55
CA ILE A 444 -8.18 -22.57 -11.78
C ILE A 444 -7.62 -23.31 -10.56
N ASP A 445 -8.02 -22.94 -9.35
CA ASP A 445 -7.69 -23.62 -8.08
C ASP A 445 -8.84 -23.35 -7.07
N GLY A 446 -8.83 -23.96 -5.89
CA GLY A 446 -9.78 -23.61 -4.82
C GLY A 446 -11.23 -24.06 -5.03
N THR A 447 -12.19 -23.34 -4.43
CA THR A 447 -13.62 -23.71 -4.41
C THR A 447 -14.50 -22.54 -4.86
N VAL A 448 -15.47 -22.80 -5.72
CA VAL A 448 -16.64 -21.91 -5.90
C VAL A 448 -17.85 -22.61 -5.28
N GLU A 449 -18.53 -21.95 -4.35
CA GLU A 449 -19.70 -22.46 -3.62
C GLU A 449 -20.97 -21.69 -4.00
N PHE A 450 -21.95 -22.37 -4.58
CA PHE A 450 -23.29 -21.82 -4.73
C PHE A 450 -24.14 -22.17 -3.50
N ALA A 451 -24.42 -21.17 -2.66
CA ALA A 451 -25.21 -21.29 -1.43
C ALA A 451 -26.72 -21.04 -1.63
N ALA A 452 -27.14 -20.42 -2.73
CA ALA A 452 -28.54 -20.14 -3.02
C ALA A 452 -28.90 -20.28 -4.50
N SER A 453 -30.16 -20.57 -4.80
CA SER A 453 -30.65 -20.73 -6.19
C SER A 453 -30.55 -19.45 -7.01
N GLU A 454 -30.61 -18.30 -6.35
CA GLU A 454 -30.56 -16.97 -6.94
C GLU A 454 -29.15 -16.59 -7.42
N ALA A 455 -28.11 -17.22 -6.85
CA ALA A 455 -26.71 -17.07 -7.25
C ALA A 455 -26.37 -17.89 -8.49
N VAL A 456 -27.10 -18.97 -8.77
CA VAL A 456 -26.81 -19.86 -9.88
C VAL A 456 -27.07 -19.13 -11.20
N GLY A 457 -26.04 -19.02 -12.02
CA GLY A 457 -26.08 -18.28 -13.27
C GLY A 457 -26.76 -19.03 -14.42
N SER A 458 -26.43 -18.60 -15.63
CA SER A 458 -26.79 -19.29 -16.88
C SER A 458 -25.60 -19.47 -17.82
N GLY A 459 -24.39 -19.39 -17.27
CA GLY A 459 -23.12 -19.37 -17.99
C GLY A 459 -22.47 -20.76 -18.03
N THR A 460 -21.16 -20.74 -18.24
CA THR A 460 -20.32 -21.93 -18.17
C THR A 460 -19.46 -21.89 -16.91
N VAL A 461 -19.47 -22.95 -16.11
CA VAL A 461 -18.44 -23.19 -15.09
C VAL A 461 -17.33 -24.01 -15.74
N THR A 462 -16.21 -23.36 -16.00
CA THR A 462 -15.00 -23.93 -16.58
C THR A 462 -14.04 -24.35 -15.48
N PHE A 463 -13.74 -25.64 -15.40
CA PHE A 463 -12.62 -26.14 -14.62
C PHE A 463 -11.37 -26.03 -15.50
N SER A 464 -10.43 -25.16 -15.09
CA SER A 464 -9.18 -24.90 -15.80
C SER A 464 -7.99 -25.12 -14.88
N SER A 465 -8.04 -26.22 -14.12
CA SER A 465 -7.00 -26.56 -13.15
C SER A 465 -5.62 -26.65 -13.82
N SER A 466 -4.67 -25.86 -13.29
CA SER A 466 -3.27 -25.98 -13.69
C SER A 466 -2.68 -27.29 -13.12
N ALA A 467 -1.56 -27.77 -13.68
CA ALA A 467 -0.99 -29.05 -13.25
C ALA A 467 -0.63 -29.02 -11.75
N GLY A 468 -1.47 -29.63 -10.92
CA GLY A 468 -1.33 -29.63 -9.46
C GLY A 468 -2.29 -28.74 -8.68
N ALA A 469 -3.28 -28.10 -9.32
CA ALA A 469 -4.37 -27.40 -8.65
C ALA A 469 -5.62 -28.30 -8.55
N SER A 470 -6.50 -28.05 -7.58
CA SER A 470 -7.76 -28.78 -7.39
C SER A 470 -8.92 -27.80 -7.45
N ALA A 471 -9.68 -27.81 -8.54
CA ALA A 471 -10.86 -26.98 -8.68
C ALA A 471 -12.08 -27.69 -8.08
N THR A 472 -12.74 -27.05 -7.13
CA THR A 472 -13.95 -27.56 -6.48
C THR A 472 -15.13 -26.69 -6.85
N LEU A 473 -16.20 -27.31 -7.35
CA LEU A 473 -17.51 -26.69 -7.41
C LEU A 473 -18.37 -27.30 -6.30
N ARG A 474 -18.80 -26.47 -5.36
CA ARG A 474 -19.67 -26.86 -4.25
C ARG A 474 -21.07 -26.30 -4.49
N ILE A 475 -22.10 -27.14 -4.36
CA ILE A 475 -23.50 -26.75 -4.58
C ILE A 475 -24.32 -27.14 -3.37
N ASP A 476 -24.69 -26.14 -2.58
CA ASP A 476 -25.48 -26.34 -1.38
C ASP A 476 -26.94 -26.71 -1.71
N SER A 477 -27.61 -27.27 -0.70
CA SER A 477 -28.99 -27.74 -0.80
C SER A 477 -29.96 -26.69 -1.37
N ALA A 478 -29.71 -25.41 -1.10
CA ALA A 478 -30.56 -24.30 -1.54
C ALA A 478 -30.27 -23.85 -2.98
N ALA A 479 -29.09 -24.16 -3.53
CA ALA A 479 -28.72 -23.93 -4.93
C ALA A 479 -29.00 -25.16 -5.83
N MET A 480 -29.25 -26.32 -5.23
CA MET A 480 -29.50 -27.55 -5.97
C MET A 480 -30.76 -27.50 -6.84
N PRO A 481 -30.73 -28.13 -8.04
CA PRO A 481 -31.92 -28.33 -8.84
C PRO A 481 -32.98 -29.14 -8.08
N ALA A 482 -34.25 -28.88 -8.37
CA ALA A 482 -35.33 -29.74 -7.93
C ALA A 482 -35.15 -31.18 -8.46
N ASN A 483 -35.72 -32.18 -7.78
CA ASN A 483 -35.63 -33.58 -8.21
C ASN A 483 -36.11 -33.76 -9.67
N GLY A 484 -35.27 -34.40 -10.51
CA GLY A 484 -35.45 -34.54 -11.95
C GLY A 484 -35.07 -33.30 -12.76
N GLY A 485 -34.48 -32.29 -12.12
CA GLY A 485 -34.00 -31.06 -12.73
C GLY A 485 -32.53 -31.12 -13.12
N THR A 486 -32.13 -30.11 -13.89
CA THR A 486 -30.77 -29.94 -14.40
C THR A 486 -30.16 -28.68 -13.79
N PHE A 487 -28.89 -28.76 -13.39
CA PHE A 487 -28.13 -27.58 -12.98
C PHE A 487 -28.03 -26.58 -14.14
N ALA A 488 -28.26 -25.31 -13.85
CA ALA A 488 -28.49 -24.31 -14.90
C ALA A 488 -27.23 -24.01 -15.71
N ASP A 489 -26.08 -23.90 -15.02
CA ASP A 489 -24.80 -23.69 -15.69
C ASP A 489 -24.30 -24.97 -16.37
N THR A 490 -23.65 -24.77 -17.51
CA THR A 490 -22.95 -25.84 -18.19
C THR A 490 -21.57 -26.02 -17.59
N LEU A 491 -21.16 -27.25 -17.29
CA LEU A 491 -19.81 -27.51 -16.83
C LEU A 491 -18.90 -27.77 -18.05
N PHE A 492 -17.74 -27.13 -18.09
CA PHE A 492 -16.71 -27.35 -19.11
C PHE A 492 -15.39 -27.71 -18.42
N GLY A 493 -14.63 -28.63 -19.02
CA GLY A 493 -13.30 -28.97 -18.51
C GLY A 493 -13.28 -29.74 -17.18
N PHE A 494 -14.43 -30.23 -16.67
CA PHE A 494 -14.46 -31.08 -15.47
C PHE A 494 -13.71 -32.40 -15.73
N VAL A 495 -12.49 -32.47 -15.21
CA VAL A 495 -11.52 -33.55 -15.40
C VAL A 495 -11.12 -34.21 -14.08
N ASP A 496 -10.28 -35.25 -14.13
CA ASP A 496 -9.84 -35.93 -12.93
C ASP A 496 -8.95 -34.99 -12.06
N ASN A 497 -9.18 -34.99 -10.74
CA ASN A 497 -8.70 -34.06 -9.69
C ASN A 497 -9.59 -32.84 -9.42
N ASP A 498 -10.58 -32.56 -10.27
CA ASP A 498 -11.62 -31.61 -9.91
C ASP A 498 -12.65 -32.28 -9.00
N THR A 499 -13.33 -31.49 -8.17
CA THR A 499 -14.31 -31.98 -7.20
C THR A 499 -15.66 -31.34 -7.48
N LEU A 500 -16.71 -32.16 -7.57
CA LEU A 500 -18.09 -31.70 -7.44
C LEU A 500 -18.62 -32.12 -6.06
N ASP A 501 -18.80 -31.15 -5.17
CA ASP A 501 -19.24 -31.35 -3.78
C ASP A 501 -20.73 -30.99 -3.64
N LEU A 502 -21.53 -31.97 -3.20
CA LEU A 502 -22.99 -31.94 -3.16
C LEU A 502 -23.47 -32.24 -1.73
N PRO A 503 -23.23 -31.34 -0.76
CA PRO A 503 -23.57 -31.56 0.67
C PRO A 503 -25.08 -31.79 0.89
N GLY A 504 -25.93 -31.22 0.04
CA GLY A 504 -27.39 -31.38 0.08
C GLY A 504 -27.94 -32.64 -0.58
N PHE A 505 -27.10 -33.39 -1.32
CA PHE A 505 -27.51 -34.61 -2.01
C PHE A 505 -27.07 -35.82 -1.21
N THR A 506 -28.03 -36.47 -0.54
CA THR A 506 -27.71 -37.56 0.38
C THR A 506 -26.90 -38.67 -0.31
N TYR A 507 -25.84 -39.16 0.34
CA TYR A 507 -25.12 -40.35 -0.09
C TYR A 507 -25.67 -41.63 0.56
N SER A 508 -25.89 -42.65 -0.25
CA SER A 508 -26.29 -44.00 0.18
C SER A 508 -25.38 -45.02 -0.49
N ALA A 509 -24.52 -45.68 0.30
CA ALA A 509 -23.57 -46.67 -0.22
C ALA A 509 -24.25 -47.76 -1.08
N GLY A 510 -23.74 -47.96 -2.29
CA GLY A 510 -24.28 -48.93 -3.26
C GLY A 510 -25.62 -48.56 -3.91
N VAL A 511 -26.17 -47.39 -3.56
CA VAL A 511 -27.41 -46.84 -4.16
C VAL A 511 -27.10 -45.56 -4.92
N THR A 512 -26.26 -44.67 -4.36
CA THR A 512 -25.87 -43.44 -5.04
C THR A 512 -24.95 -43.74 -6.21
N THR A 513 -25.30 -43.21 -7.40
CA THR A 513 -24.53 -43.39 -8.63
C THR A 513 -24.34 -42.05 -9.34
N ALA A 514 -23.22 -41.93 -10.07
CA ALA A 514 -22.95 -40.84 -11.01
C ALA A 514 -22.76 -41.46 -12.40
N THR A 515 -23.70 -41.22 -13.32
CA THR A 515 -23.77 -41.90 -14.62
C THR A 515 -23.76 -40.89 -15.75
N LEU A 516 -22.76 -40.98 -16.63
CA LEU A 516 -22.68 -40.14 -17.82
C LEU A 516 -23.47 -40.78 -18.99
N SER A 517 -24.40 -40.03 -19.57
CA SER A 517 -25.16 -40.38 -20.78
C SER A 517 -25.08 -39.25 -21.81
N GLY A 518 -24.27 -39.45 -22.85
CA GLY A 518 -23.96 -38.38 -23.80
C GLY A 518 -23.19 -37.26 -23.10
N THR A 519 -23.79 -36.08 -23.01
CA THR A 519 -23.25 -34.90 -22.30
C THR A 519 -23.85 -34.72 -20.91
N THR A 520 -24.80 -35.56 -20.48
CA THR A 520 -25.49 -35.40 -19.21
C THR A 520 -24.90 -36.32 -18.16
N LEU A 521 -24.37 -35.75 -17.08
CA LEU A 521 -23.97 -36.48 -15.87
C LEU A 521 -25.16 -36.52 -14.91
N GLU A 522 -25.79 -37.69 -14.79
CA GLU A 522 -26.89 -37.94 -13.85
C GLU A 522 -26.32 -38.39 -12.51
N VAL A 523 -26.65 -37.69 -11.43
CA VAL A 523 -26.38 -38.10 -10.04
C VAL A 523 -27.68 -38.57 -9.42
N SER A 524 -27.73 -39.83 -8.99
CA SER A 524 -28.96 -40.50 -8.55
C SER A 524 -28.77 -41.17 -7.20
N ASN A 525 -29.78 -41.09 -6.32
CA ASN A 525 -29.87 -41.88 -5.08
C ASN A 525 -31.33 -42.29 -4.84
N GLY A 526 -31.64 -43.56 -5.06
CA GLY A 526 -32.83 -44.22 -4.50
C GLY A 526 -34.20 -43.61 -4.85
N GLY A 527 -34.29 -42.79 -5.91
CA GLY A 527 -35.52 -42.10 -6.33
C GLY A 527 -35.40 -40.57 -6.46
N THR A 528 -34.28 -40.00 -5.97
CA THR A 528 -33.89 -38.62 -6.24
C THR A 528 -32.81 -38.60 -7.32
N MET A 529 -32.92 -37.71 -8.29
CA MET A 529 -31.96 -37.54 -9.37
C MET A 529 -31.78 -36.07 -9.74
N ILE A 530 -30.56 -35.67 -10.06
CA ILE A 530 -30.22 -34.36 -10.62
C ILE A 530 -29.22 -34.54 -11.77
N ASP A 531 -29.29 -33.64 -12.74
CA ASP A 531 -28.48 -33.69 -13.95
C ASP A 531 -27.50 -32.51 -14.03
N PHE A 532 -26.30 -32.76 -14.54
CA PHE A 532 -25.33 -31.74 -14.94
C PHE A 532 -25.06 -31.85 -16.44
N VAL A 533 -25.06 -30.71 -17.15
CA VAL A 533 -24.68 -30.68 -18.57
C VAL A 533 -23.18 -30.45 -18.68
N LEU A 534 -22.46 -31.41 -19.27
CA LEU A 534 -21.04 -31.35 -19.57
C LEU A 534 -20.86 -31.01 -21.06
N SER A 535 -20.29 -29.85 -21.37
CA SER A 535 -20.06 -29.41 -22.76
C SER A 535 -18.98 -30.21 -23.49
N ASN A 536 -18.07 -30.86 -22.74
CA ASN A 536 -17.07 -31.81 -23.24
C ASN A 536 -16.71 -32.83 -22.14
N PRO A 537 -17.50 -33.91 -21.95
CA PRO A 537 -17.19 -34.88 -20.90
C PRO A 537 -15.90 -35.63 -21.22
N GLU A 538 -14.84 -35.35 -20.45
CA GLU A 538 -13.52 -35.93 -20.69
C GLU A 538 -13.29 -37.25 -19.91
N ALA A 539 -13.97 -37.48 -18.80
CA ALA A 539 -13.88 -38.73 -18.03
C ALA A 539 -14.76 -39.86 -18.62
N ALA A 540 -14.32 -41.12 -18.54
CA ALA A 540 -15.16 -42.26 -19.00
C ALA A 540 -16.23 -42.68 -18.00
N GLN A 541 -16.01 -42.43 -16.71
CA GLN A 541 -16.90 -42.74 -15.59
C GLN A 541 -16.63 -41.75 -14.46
N TYR A 542 -17.67 -41.40 -13.72
CA TYR A 542 -17.64 -40.56 -12.52
C TYR A 542 -18.09 -41.41 -11.32
N TYR A 543 -17.57 -41.14 -10.12
CA TYR A 543 -17.86 -41.94 -8.93
C TYR A 543 -18.38 -41.08 -7.79
N ALA A 544 -19.56 -41.42 -7.27
CA ALA A 544 -20.13 -40.81 -6.07
C ALA A 544 -19.64 -41.52 -4.80
N HIS A 545 -19.20 -40.75 -3.80
CA HIS A 545 -18.83 -41.21 -2.46
C HIS A 545 -19.32 -40.21 -1.40
N SER A 546 -19.20 -40.55 -0.12
CA SER A 546 -19.59 -39.67 0.99
C SER A 546 -18.65 -38.47 1.10
N ASP A 547 -19.19 -37.31 1.46
CA ASP A 547 -18.45 -36.09 1.81
C ASP A 547 -17.85 -36.10 3.23
N GLY A 548 -17.98 -37.20 3.97
CA GLY A 548 -17.67 -37.28 5.40
C GLY A 548 -18.82 -36.86 6.32
N GLY A 549 -19.95 -36.41 5.75
CA GLY A 549 -21.25 -36.21 6.36
C GLY A 549 -22.33 -37.04 5.64
N ASP A 550 -23.53 -36.48 5.51
CA ASP A 550 -24.64 -37.13 4.80
C ASP A 550 -24.62 -36.85 3.28
N GLY A 551 -23.74 -35.97 2.79
CA GLY A 551 -23.69 -35.49 1.41
C GLY A 551 -22.86 -36.35 0.46
N THR A 552 -22.78 -35.94 -0.81
CA THR A 552 -22.12 -36.69 -1.89
C THR A 552 -20.98 -35.89 -2.51
N ILE A 553 -19.80 -36.51 -2.68
CA ILE A 553 -18.68 -35.99 -3.47
C ILE A 553 -18.49 -36.83 -4.74
N ILE A 554 -18.01 -36.20 -5.81
CA ILE A 554 -17.60 -36.87 -7.06
C ILE A 554 -16.12 -36.58 -7.39
N THR A 555 -15.20 -37.58 -7.33
CA THR A 555 -13.72 -37.47 -7.54
C THR A 555 -13.02 -38.74 -8.12
N ASP A 556 -11.66 -38.74 -8.25
CA ASP A 556 -10.74 -39.89 -8.50
C ASP A 556 -9.54 -39.97 -7.47
N MET A 557 -9.08 -41.18 -7.09
CA MET A 557 -8.32 -41.47 -5.83
C MET A 557 -6.87 -42.05 -6.01
N PRO A 558 -5.92 -41.88 -5.04
CA PRO A 558 -4.46 -42.17 -5.11
C PRO A 558 -3.99 -43.61 -5.42
N CYS A 559 -2.79 -43.80 -6.01
CA CYS A 559 -2.13 -45.08 -6.34
C CYS A 559 -0.61 -44.97 -6.66
N TYR A 560 0.16 -46.07 -6.47
CA TYR A 560 1.55 -46.25 -6.94
C TYR A 560 1.65 -46.82 -8.37
N CYS A 561 2.70 -46.50 -9.14
CA CYS A 561 3.00 -47.20 -10.39
C CYS A 561 3.84 -48.48 -10.17
N PRO A 562 3.68 -49.53 -11.02
CA PRO A 562 4.56 -50.70 -11.02
C PRO A 562 6.04 -50.33 -11.14
N GLY A 563 6.90 -51.16 -10.53
CA GLY A 563 8.33 -50.94 -10.40
C GLY A 563 8.74 -50.13 -9.18
N THR A 564 7.79 -49.44 -8.52
CA THR A 564 8.03 -48.74 -7.25
C THR A 564 8.47 -49.72 -6.18
N LEU A 565 9.65 -49.50 -5.61
CA LEU A 565 10.21 -50.34 -4.57
C LEU A 565 9.68 -49.95 -3.18
N ILE A 566 8.98 -50.87 -2.54
CA ILE A 566 8.46 -50.73 -1.19
C ILE A 566 9.42 -51.42 -0.21
N ARG A 567 9.74 -50.76 0.89
CA ARG A 567 10.58 -51.36 1.94
C ARG A 567 9.79 -52.41 2.72
N THR A 568 10.31 -53.63 2.74
CA THR A 568 9.74 -54.77 3.47
C THR A 568 10.75 -55.35 4.46
N ALA A 569 10.31 -56.32 5.27
CA ALA A 569 11.21 -57.07 6.15
C ALA A 569 12.34 -57.82 5.40
N GLN A 570 12.15 -58.09 4.11
CA GLN A 570 13.07 -58.84 3.24
C GLN A 570 13.93 -57.92 2.35
N GLY A 571 13.83 -56.60 2.52
CA GLY A 571 14.46 -55.61 1.67
C GLY A 571 13.46 -54.85 0.80
N GLU A 572 13.94 -54.23 -0.26
CA GLU A 572 13.10 -53.46 -1.19
C GLU A 572 12.47 -54.38 -2.23
N VAL A 573 11.14 -54.34 -2.35
CA VAL A 573 10.36 -55.23 -3.22
C VAL A 573 9.41 -54.40 -4.08
N ALA A 574 9.31 -54.72 -5.37
CA ALA A 574 8.46 -54.00 -6.31
C ALA A 574 6.97 -54.18 -5.95
N VAL A 575 6.21 -53.08 -5.96
CA VAL A 575 4.83 -53.00 -5.47
C VAL A 575 3.89 -54.02 -6.11
N GLU A 576 4.06 -54.30 -7.40
CA GLU A 576 3.24 -55.24 -8.17
C GLU A 576 3.49 -56.72 -7.81
N THR A 577 4.62 -57.02 -7.17
CA THR A 577 5.01 -58.38 -6.76
C THR A 577 4.63 -58.73 -5.33
N LEU A 578 4.22 -57.73 -4.54
CA LEU A 578 3.76 -57.92 -3.17
C LEU A 578 2.45 -58.70 -3.12
N ALA A 579 2.26 -59.44 -2.03
CA ALA A 579 1.06 -60.20 -1.74
C ALA A 579 0.47 -59.83 -0.37
N ILE A 580 -0.82 -60.09 -0.21
CA ILE A 580 -1.51 -59.98 1.08
C ILE A 580 -0.78 -60.86 2.10
N GLY A 581 -0.46 -60.28 3.26
CA GLY A 581 0.30 -60.89 4.33
C GLY A 581 1.81 -60.58 4.32
N ASP A 582 2.37 -60.07 3.22
CA ASP A 582 3.74 -59.55 3.20
C ASP A 582 3.88 -58.39 4.18
N ARG A 583 5.07 -58.26 4.81
CA ARG A 583 5.29 -57.28 5.88
C ARG A 583 6.07 -56.08 5.38
N VAL A 584 5.42 -54.92 5.33
CA VAL A 584 6.03 -53.63 4.95
C VAL A 584 6.57 -52.91 6.19
N VAL A 585 7.62 -52.12 5.98
CA VAL A 585 8.21 -51.27 7.03
C VAL A 585 7.44 -49.94 7.07
N THR A 586 6.81 -49.64 8.20
CA THR A 586 6.13 -48.36 8.42
C THR A 586 7.14 -47.25 8.74
N PHE A 587 6.77 -45.99 8.56
CA PHE A 587 7.63 -44.82 8.78
C PHE A 587 8.18 -44.76 10.21
N GLY A 588 7.38 -45.15 11.21
CA GLY A 588 7.78 -45.28 12.61
C GLY A 588 8.71 -46.47 12.92
N GLY A 589 9.11 -47.26 11.92
CA GLY A 589 10.01 -48.40 12.06
C GLY A 589 9.32 -49.73 12.42
N GLY A 590 7.99 -49.77 12.43
CA GLY A 590 7.20 -50.99 12.65
C GLY A 590 7.16 -51.89 11.42
N LEU A 591 6.73 -53.14 11.60
CA LEU A 591 6.46 -54.09 10.52
C LEU A 591 4.98 -54.48 10.53
N GLU A 592 4.26 -54.13 9.47
CA GLU A 592 2.83 -54.40 9.35
C GLU A 592 2.50 -55.28 8.13
N PRO A 593 1.60 -56.26 8.28
CA PRO A 593 1.18 -57.09 7.15
C PRO A 593 0.22 -56.33 6.22
N ILE A 594 0.42 -56.50 4.92
CA ILE A 594 -0.50 -56.01 3.89
C ILE A 594 -1.86 -56.71 4.04
N ARG A 595 -2.93 -55.95 4.19
CA ARG A 595 -4.31 -56.43 4.31
C ARG A 595 -4.96 -56.64 2.96
N TRP A 596 -4.70 -55.74 2.01
CA TRP A 596 -5.22 -55.79 0.65
C TRP A 596 -4.32 -55.02 -0.34
N ILE A 597 -4.45 -55.35 -1.62
CA ILE A 597 -3.75 -54.69 -2.72
C ILE A 597 -4.76 -54.35 -3.81
N GLY A 598 -5.04 -53.07 -3.99
CA GLY A 598 -5.91 -52.55 -5.05
C GLY A 598 -5.15 -52.42 -6.36
N ARG A 599 -5.80 -52.72 -7.49
CA ARG A 599 -5.22 -52.60 -8.85
C ARG A 599 -6.18 -51.91 -9.82
N ARG A 600 -5.69 -50.91 -10.56
CA ARG A 600 -6.42 -50.22 -11.64
C ARG A 600 -5.51 -49.95 -12.83
N SER A 601 -6.06 -49.75 -14.02
CA SER A 601 -5.27 -49.57 -15.26
C SER A 601 -6.02 -48.83 -16.36
N TYR A 602 -5.29 -48.03 -17.14
CA TYR A 602 -5.76 -47.21 -18.25
C TYR A 602 -4.91 -47.50 -19.50
N ALA A 603 -5.50 -47.49 -20.71
CA ALA A 603 -4.74 -47.79 -21.93
C ALA A 603 -5.33 -47.20 -23.21
N GLY A 604 -4.47 -47.03 -24.22
CA GLY A 604 -4.84 -46.72 -25.60
C GLY A 604 -5.46 -45.33 -25.76
N ARG A 605 -6.46 -45.21 -26.65
CA ARG A 605 -7.12 -43.92 -26.97
C ARG A 605 -7.68 -43.20 -25.74
N PHE A 606 -7.94 -43.93 -24.65
CA PHE A 606 -8.48 -43.38 -23.42
C PHE A 606 -7.48 -42.44 -22.72
N LEU A 607 -6.17 -42.68 -22.87
CA LEU A 607 -5.12 -41.84 -22.26
C LEU A 607 -4.71 -40.66 -23.13
N ALA A 608 -5.10 -40.63 -24.40
CA ALA A 608 -4.67 -39.58 -25.33
C ALA A 608 -5.21 -38.21 -24.86
N GLY A 609 -4.31 -37.28 -24.55
CA GLY A 609 -4.64 -35.94 -24.07
C GLY A 609 -4.98 -35.85 -22.57
N LYS A 610 -5.09 -36.97 -21.84
CA LYS A 610 -5.52 -36.98 -20.43
C LYS A 610 -4.36 -36.93 -19.46
N ARG A 611 -3.68 -35.78 -19.39
CA ARG A 611 -2.47 -35.60 -18.57
C ARG A 611 -2.71 -35.87 -17.07
N HIS A 612 -3.91 -35.56 -16.56
CA HIS A 612 -4.32 -35.80 -15.17
C HIS A 612 -4.31 -37.29 -14.77
N LEU A 613 -4.50 -38.23 -15.71
CA LEU A 613 -4.37 -39.68 -15.45
C LEU A 613 -2.92 -40.14 -15.43
N LEU A 614 -2.01 -39.32 -15.96
CA LEU A 614 -0.63 -39.69 -16.16
C LEU A 614 0.15 -39.57 -14.83
N PRO A 615 1.11 -40.49 -14.59
CA PRO A 615 1.88 -40.46 -13.37
C PRO A 615 2.63 -39.15 -13.16
N VAL A 616 2.69 -38.70 -11.91
CA VAL A 616 3.65 -37.71 -11.44
C VAL A 616 4.93 -38.44 -11.04
N CYS A 617 6.05 -37.98 -11.60
CA CYS A 617 7.39 -38.41 -11.30
C CYS A 617 8.04 -37.44 -10.32
N VAL A 618 8.30 -37.91 -9.11
CA VAL A 618 9.16 -37.24 -8.15
C VAL A 618 10.59 -37.72 -8.40
N LYS A 619 11.43 -36.88 -9.00
CA LYS A 619 12.79 -37.26 -9.40
C LYS A 619 13.65 -37.61 -8.20
N ALA A 620 14.63 -38.48 -8.40
CA ALA A 620 15.59 -38.82 -7.35
C ALA A 620 16.24 -37.58 -6.72
N GLY A 621 16.21 -37.47 -5.39
CA GLY A 621 16.75 -36.34 -4.63
C GLY A 621 15.90 -35.05 -4.60
N ALA A 622 14.69 -35.07 -5.15
CA ALA A 622 13.81 -33.90 -5.24
C ALA A 622 13.35 -33.38 -3.86
N LEU A 623 13.09 -34.27 -2.91
CA LEU A 623 12.51 -33.94 -1.61
C LEU A 623 13.61 -33.60 -0.59
N GLU A 624 14.64 -34.45 -0.51
CA GLU A 624 15.82 -34.28 0.34
C GLU A 624 17.04 -34.91 -0.35
N ASP A 625 18.22 -34.79 0.24
CA ASP A 625 19.44 -35.36 -0.33
C ASP A 625 19.34 -36.89 -0.44
N GLY A 626 19.20 -37.37 -1.67
CA GLY A 626 19.00 -38.80 -1.96
C GLY A 626 17.58 -39.31 -1.71
N VAL A 627 16.58 -38.42 -1.57
CA VAL A 627 15.17 -38.76 -1.37
C VAL A 627 14.29 -38.09 -2.45
N PRO A 628 13.52 -38.86 -3.24
CA PRO A 628 13.56 -40.31 -3.36
C PRO A 628 14.93 -40.84 -3.81
N ARG A 629 15.23 -42.12 -3.56
CA ARG A 629 16.47 -42.78 -4.01
C ARG A 629 16.52 -42.96 -5.52
N ARG A 630 15.35 -43.17 -6.13
CA ARG A 630 15.11 -43.30 -7.56
C ARG A 630 13.83 -42.56 -7.89
N ASP A 631 13.63 -42.21 -9.15
CA ASP A 631 12.40 -41.61 -9.63
C ASP A 631 11.18 -42.41 -9.16
N LEU A 632 10.32 -41.74 -8.38
CA LEU A 632 9.12 -42.32 -7.81
C LEU A 632 7.92 -41.89 -8.65
N PHE A 633 7.20 -42.86 -9.21
CA PHE A 633 6.03 -42.63 -10.07
C PHE A 633 4.75 -43.02 -9.33
N VAL A 634 3.86 -42.06 -9.16
CA VAL A 634 2.58 -42.22 -8.46
C VAL A 634 1.49 -41.41 -9.17
N SER A 635 0.21 -41.70 -8.91
CA SER A 635 -0.89 -40.85 -9.41
C SER A 635 -0.86 -39.47 -8.73
N PRO A 636 -1.43 -38.41 -9.35
CA PRO A 636 -1.37 -37.05 -8.80
C PRO A 636 -1.85 -36.91 -7.35
N ASN A 637 -2.94 -37.58 -6.97
CA ASN A 637 -3.48 -37.49 -5.61
C ASN A 637 -2.74 -38.33 -4.57
N HIS A 638 -1.70 -39.08 -4.95
CA HIS A 638 -0.92 -39.90 -4.01
C HIS A 638 -0.11 -39.00 -3.09
N ALA A 639 -0.27 -39.15 -1.78
CA ALA A 639 0.42 -38.30 -0.83
C ALA A 639 1.76 -38.85 -0.35
N LEU A 640 2.70 -37.94 -0.17
CA LEU A 640 3.95 -38.15 0.53
C LEU A 640 3.85 -37.57 1.94
N TYR A 641 4.52 -38.20 2.90
CA TYR A 641 4.57 -37.69 4.26
C TYR A 641 5.76 -36.75 4.41
N LEU A 642 5.49 -35.45 4.50
CA LEU A 642 6.45 -34.35 4.52
C LEU A 642 6.14 -33.43 5.70
N ASP A 643 7.15 -33.10 6.50
CA ASP A 643 7.07 -32.15 7.62
C ASP A 643 5.91 -32.39 8.60
N GLY A 644 5.57 -33.66 8.84
CA GLY A 644 4.50 -34.03 9.78
C GLY A 644 3.12 -34.21 9.15
N ALA A 645 2.97 -33.97 7.84
CA ALA A 645 1.69 -34.00 7.14
C ALA A 645 1.74 -34.81 5.84
N LEU A 646 0.57 -35.22 5.34
CA LEU A 646 0.39 -35.89 4.06
C LEU A 646 0.15 -34.83 2.98
N VAL A 647 0.99 -34.82 1.94
CA VAL A 647 0.93 -33.84 0.85
C VAL A 647 0.76 -34.57 -0.49
N PRO A 648 -0.38 -34.40 -1.20
CA PRO A 648 -0.57 -34.95 -2.54
C PRO A 648 0.53 -34.50 -3.50
N VAL A 649 1.13 -35.41 -4.27
CA VAL A 649 2.26 -35.06 -5.14
C VAL A 649 1.90 -34.14 -6.30
N GLY A 650 0.62 -34.10 -6.71
CA GLY A 650 0.12 -33.16 -7.70
C GLY A 650 0.41 -31.72 -7.30
N LEU A 651 0.18 -31.37 -6.02
CA LEU A 651 0.43 -30.04 -5.46
C LEU A 651 1.92 -29.65 -5.42
N LEU A 652 2.83 -30.61 -5.70
CA LEU A 652 4.28 -30.42 -5.69
C LEU A 652 4.86 -30.31 -7.10
N VAL A 653 4.05 -30.41 -8.16
CA VAL A 653 4.52 -30.37 -9.56
C VAL A 653 5.11 -29.00 -9.86
N ASN A 654 6.38 -28.97 -10.24
CA ASN A 654 7.12 -27.74 -10.56
C ASN A 654 7.80 -27.76 -11.92
N GLY A 655 7.61 -28.85 -12.69
CA GLY A 655 8.16 -28.99 -14.04
C GLY A 655 9.67 -29.29 -14.10
N VAL A 656 10.37 -29.32 -12.96
CA VAL A 656 11.82 -29.59 -12.91
C VAL A 656 12.15 -30.81 -12.06
N SER A 657 11.90 -30.77 -10.75
CA SER A 657 12.22 -31.87 -9.82
C SER A 657 11.02 -32.78 -9.57
N VAL A 658 9.81 -32.27 -9.74
CA VAL A 658 8.56 -33.02 -9.72
C VAL A 658 7.82 -32.73 -11.02
N VAL A 659 7.62 -33.77 -11.83
CA VAL A 659 7.15 -33.63 -13.22
C VAL A 659 6.03 -34.59 -13.52
N GLN A 660 4.94 -34.09 -14.11
CA GLN A 660 3.87 -34.94 -14.62
C GLN A 660 4.24 -35.46 -16.02
N ALA A 661 4.00 -36.75 -16.28
CA ALA A 661 4.28 -37.31 -17.59
C ALA A 661 3.39 -36.65 -18.67
N GLU A 662 3.92 -36.49 -19.89
CA GLU A 662 3.22 -35.83 -21.00
C GLU A 662 2.34 -36.80 -21.81
N ALA A 663 2.79 -38.06 -21.97
CA ALA A 663 2.05 -39.10 -22.70
C ALA A 663 2.56 -40.51 -22.35
N THR A 664 1.67 -41.50 -22.42
CA THR A 664 1.99 -42.94 -22.36
C THR A 664 0.89 -43.76 -23.03
N ASP A 665 1.23 -44.95 -23.53
CA ASP A 665 0.27 -45.87 -24.17
C ASP A 665 -0.60 -46.63 -23.15
N ALA A 666 -0.09 -46.78 -21.92
CA ALA A 666 -0.78 -47.43 -20.81
C ALA A 666 -0.26 -46.94 -19.45
N VAL A 667 -1.15 -46.89 -18.47
CA VAL A 667 -0.84 -46.62 -17.06
C VAL A 667 -1.41 -47.75 -16.22
N HIS A 668 -0.62 -48.24 -15.28
CA HIS A 668 -1.02 -49.22 -14.30
C HIS A 668 -0.78 -48.64 -12.92
N TYR A 669 -1.70 -48.92 -12.01
CA TYR A 669 -1.71 -48.35 -10.68
C TYR A 669 -2.04 -49.43 -9.65
N VAL A 670 -1.33 -49.40 -8.53
CA VAL A 670 -1.41 -50.35 -7.42
C VAL A 670 -1.47 -49.57 -6.11
N HIS A 671 -2.33 -49.95 -5.17
CA HIS A 671 -2.33 -49.39 -3.81
C HIS A 671 -2.25 -50.48 -2.76
N ILE A 672 -1.50 -50.23 -1.68
CA ILE A 672 -1.37 -51.12 -0.52
C ILE A 672 -2.30 -50.65 0.60
N GLU A 673 -3.14 -51.53 1.14
CA GLU A 673 -3.95 -51.30 2.35
C GLU A 673 -3.35 -52.09 3.54
N LEU A 674 -3.23 -51.45 4.71
CA LEU A 674 -2.81 -52.07 5.97
C LEU A 674 -4.01 -52.29 6.92
N ALA A 675 -3.76 -52.57 8.20
CA ALA A 675 -4.84 -52.70 9.18
C ALA A 675 -5.57 -51.38 9.45
N GLY A 676 -4.85 -50.25 9.33
CA GLY A 676 -5.37 -48.89 9.29
C GLY A 676 -4.53 -48.04 8.34
N HIS A 677 -4.91 -46.77 8.11
CA HIS A 677 -4.09 -45.88 7.29
C HIS A 677 -2.73 -45.65 7.96
N GLY A 678 -1.65 -45.70 7.20
CA GLY A 678 -0.31 -45.46 7.69
C GLY A 678 0.63 -44.92 6.61
N VAL A 679 1.88 -44.71 7.00
CA VAL A 679 2.96 -44.27 6.12
C VAL A 679 4.00 -45.38 6.01
N ILE A 680 4.40 -45.70 4.78
CA ILE A 680 5.43 -46.69 4.44
C ILE A 680 6.56 -46.05 3.65
N TRP A 681 7.64 -46.78 3.42
CA TRP A 681 8.76 -46.30 2.61
C TRP A 681 8.65 -46.79 1.17
N ALA A 682 8.47 -45.87 0.21
CA ALA A 682 8.45 -46.12 -1.23
C ALA A 682 9.61 -45.37 -1.90
N GLU A 683 10.52 -46.09 -2.56
CA GLU A 683 11.77 -45.53 -3.11
C GLU A 683 12.58 -44.70 -2.10
N GLY A 684 12.41 -44.98 -0.80
CA GLY A 684 13.02 -44.20 0.27
C GLY A 684 12.34 -42.91 0.65
N ALA A 685 11.24 -42.54 0.00
CA ALA A 685 10.35 -41.48 0.44
C ALA A 685 9.23 -42.04 1.36
N PRO A 686 8.88 -41.34 2.44
CA PRO A 686 7.69 -41.63 3.23
C PRO A 686 6.42 -41.40 2.40
N SER A 687 5.56 -42.40 2.27
CA SER A 687 4.41 -42.37 1.37
C SER A 687 3.20 -43.10 1.96
N GLU A 688 2.01 -42.62 1.62
CA GLU A 688 0.76 -43.08 2.23
C GLU A 688 0.35 -44.50 1.80
N THR A 689 -0.38 -45.20 2.68
CA THR A 689 -1.10 -46.42 2.34
C THR A 689 -2.57 -46.09 2.04
N PHE A 690 -3.31 -47.04 1.48
CA PHE A 690 -4.72 -46.85 1.16
C PHE A 690 -5.50 -46.58 2.46
N VAL A 691 -6.29 -45.52 2.45
CA VAL A 691 -7.32 -45.25 3.45
C VAL A 691 -8.65 -45.71 2.85
N ASP A 692 -9.43 -46.44 3.65
CA ASP A 692 -10.76 -46.85 3.24
C ASP A 692 -11.74 -45.70 3.52
N ASP A 693 -11.94 -44.86 2.52
CA ASP A 693 -12.87 -43.73 2.51
C ASP A 693 -14.04 -43.97 1.53
N ASP A 694 -14.45 -45.24 1.41
CA ASP A 694 -15.46 -45.74 0.47
C ASP A 694 -15.07 -45.69 -1.03
N SER A 695 -13.85 -45.26 -1.37
CA SER A 695 -13.34 -45.28 -2.75
C SER A 695 -12.96 -46.67 -3.28
N ARG A 696 -12.95 -47.73 -2.45
CA ARG A 696 -12.41 -49.06 -2.81
C ARG A 696 -13.00 -49.64 -4.10
N ALA A 697 -14.27 -49.33 -4.40
CA ALA A 697 -14.98 -49.81 -5.59
C ALA A 697 -14.32 -49.39 -6.92
N MET A 698 -13.45 -48.37 -6.92
CA MET A 698 -12.70 -47.90 -8.08
C MET A 698 -11.71 -48.94 -8.64
N PHE A 699 -11.24 -49.87 -7.79
CA PHE A 699 -10.23 -50.85 -8.18
C PHE A 699 -10.87 -52.03 -8.88
N HIS A 700 -10.23 -52.53 -9.95
CA HIS A 700 -10.74 -53.66 -10.73
C HIS A 700 -11.00 -54.91 -9.86
N ASN A 701 -10.25 -55.05 -8.77
CA ASN A 701 -10.32 -56.19 -7.85
C ASN A 701 -11.01 -55.88 -6.51
N ALA A 702 -11.81 -54.81 -6.42
CA ALA A 702 -12.56 -54.46 -5.20
C ALA A 702 -13.46 -55.61 -4.68
N HIS A 703 -14.01 -56.41 -5.59
CA HIS A 703 -14.81 -57.58 -5.27
C HIS A 703 -14.03 -58.66 -4.49
N GLU A 704 -12.71 -58.76 -4.66
CA GLU A 704 -11.87 -59.72 -3.93
C GLU A 704 -11.76 -59.35 -2.44
N TYR A 705 -11.79 -58.05 -2.11
CA TYR A 705 -11.79 -57.58 -0.73
C TYR A 705 -13.07 -58.01 -0.01
N HIS A 706 -14.23 -57.73 -0.61
CA HIS A 706 -15.54 -58.07 -0.05
C HIS A 706 -15.73 -59.57 0.13
N ALA A 707 -15.22 -60.38 -0.80
CA ALA A 707 -15.25 -61.84 -0.68
C ALA A 707 -14.39 -62.35 0.50
N ARG A 708 -13.30 -61.67 0.83
CA ARG A 708 -12.37 -62.06 1.90
C ARG A 708 -12.78 -61.48 3.28
N TYR A 709 -13.37 -60.29 3.30
CA TYR A 709 -13.76 -59.58 4.51
C TYR A 709 -15.24 -59.15 4.45
N PRO A 710 -16.20 -60.09 4.44
CA PRO A 710 -17.62 -59.79 4.25
C PRO A 710 -18.23 -58.98 5.41
N ASP A 711 -17.63 -59.06 6.60
CA ASP A 711 -18.08 -58.38 7.82
C ASP A 711 -17.20 -57.16 8.16
N ALA A 712 -16.46 -56.61 7.20
CA ALA A 712 -15.64 -55.42 7.43
C ALA A 712 -16.54 -54.22 7.82
N PRO A 713 -16.24 -53.50 8.92
CA PRO A 713 -17.02 -52.35 9.32
C PRO A 713 -16.86 -51.21 8.30
N SER A 714 -17.97 -50.57 7.91
CA SER A 714 -17.91 -49.26 7.24
C SER A 714 -17.83 -48.16 8.30
N GLY A 715 -17.02 -47.13 8.05
CA GLY A 715 -16.77 -46.04 8.98
C GLY A 715 -15.99 -44.91 8.32
N PRO A 716 -15.89 -43.75 8.96
CA PRO A 716 -15.23 -42.58 8.38
C PRO A 716 -13.74 -42.86 8.14
N ALA A 717 -13.21 -42.27 7.07
CA ALA A 717 -11.80 -42.31 6.72
C ALA A 717 -10.93 -41.76 7.87
N LEU A 718 -10.07 -42.60 8.44
CA LEU A 718 -9.16 -42.18 9.52
C LEU A 718 -7.76 -42.00 8.97
N TYR A 719 -7.36 -40.75 8.76
CA TYR A 719 -6.02 -40.39 8.33
C TYR A 719 -4.99 -40.52 9.45
N CYS A 720 -3.78 -40.99 9.14
CA CYS A 720 -2.70 -41.15 10.11
C CYS A 720 -1.98 -39.84 10.46
N ALA A 721 -2.18 -38.79 9.67
CA ALA A 721 -1.64 -37.45 9.85
C ALA A 721 -2.53 -36.42 9.12
N PRO A 722 -2.43 -35.12 9.43
CA PRO A 722 -3.13 -34.08 8.69
C PRO A 722 -2.79 -34.17 7.20
N ARG A 723 -3.79 -34.04 6.33
CA ARG A 723 -3.61 -33.99 4.87
C ARG A 723 -3.66 -32.53 4.44
N LEU A 724 -2.55 -31.99 3.95
CA LEU A 724 -2.48 -30.63 3.45
C LEU A 724 -3.05 -30.58 2.05
N GLN A 725 -4.06 -29.74 1.86
CA GLN A 725 -4.64 -29.42 0.56
C GLN A 725 -4.34 -27.97 0.17
N ASP A 726 -4.11 -27.11 1.17
CA ASP A 726 -3.82 -25.69 1.02
C ASP A 726 -3.00 -25.13 2.21
N GLY A 727 -2.86 -23.80 2.26
CA GLY A 727 -2.36 -23.07 3.42
C GLY A 727 -0.84 -22.99 3.54
N TYR A 728 -0.38 -22.22 4.54
CA TYR A 728 1.02 -21.84 4.70
C TYR A 728 1.99 -23.04 4.85
N ALA A 729 1.53 -24.12 5.46
CA ALA A 729 2.34 -25.33 5.63
C ALA A 729 2.65 -26.00 4.29
N LEU A 730 1.70 -26.03 3.36
CA LEU A 730 1.90 -26.55 2.00
C LEU A 730 2.87 -25.66 1.21
N GLU A 731 2.70 -24.34 1.31
CA GLU A 731 3.58 -23.40 0.60
C GLU A 731 5.03 -23.45 1.07
N ALA A 732 5.25 -23.67 2.36
CA ALA A 732 6.59 -23.92 2.88
C ALA A 732 7.24 -25.16 2.25
N VAL A 733 6.48 -26.25 2.05
CA VAL A 733 6.96 -27.47 1.39
C VAL A 733 7.28 -27.20 -0.08
N ARG A 734 6.40 -26.51 -0.82
CA ARG A 734 6.59 -26.17 -2.24
C ARG A 734 7.84 -25.32 -2.45
N ARG A 735 7.97 -24.20 -1.73
CA ARG A 735 9.15 -23.32 -1.79
C ARG A 735 10.45 -24.06 -1.53
N ARG A 736 10.48 -24.98 -0.56
CA ARG A 736 11.67 -25.79 -0.26
C ARG A 736 12.06 -26.68 -1.45
N ILE A 737 11.09 -27.35 -2.08
CA ILE A 737 11.32 -28.22 -3.23
C ILE A 737 11.75 -27.41 -4.45
N ASP A 738 11.13 -26.25 -4.69
CA ASP A 738 11.46 -25.36 -5.81
C ASP A 738 12.84 -24.72 -5.67
N ALA A 739 13.23 -24.34 -4.45
CA ALA A 739 14.58 -23.87 -4.16
C ALA A 739 15.63 -24.95 -4.43
N ARG A 740 15.35 -26.21 -4.07
CA ARG A 740 16.22 -27.36 -4.40
C ARG A 740 16.30 -27.61 -5.90
N ALA A 741 15.21 -27.38 -6.64
CA ALA A 741 15.16 -27.49 -8.09
C ALA A 741 15.86 -26.33 -8.82
N GLY A 742 16.22 -25.26 -8.11
CA GLY A 742 16.80 -24.04 -8.69
C GLY A 742 15.78 -23.18 -9.45
N LEU A 743 14.49 -23.37 -9.19
CA LEU A 743 13.39 -22.61 -9.81
C LEU A 743 13.14 -21.28 -9.14
N VAL A 744 13.33 -21.23 -7.82
CA VAL A 744 13.47 -19.96 -7.10
C VAL A 744 14.91 -19.51 -7.28
N ALA A 745 15.11 -18.24 -7.66
CA ALA A 745 16.43 -17.64 -7.67
C ALA A 745 17.11 -18.02 -6.35
N ARG A 746 18.27 -18.69 -6.45
CA ARG A 746 19.11 -18.99 -5.28
C ARG A 746 19.11 -17.72 -4.45
N ALA A 747 18.75 -17.84 -3.17
CA ALA A 747 18.60 -16.69 -2.28
C ALA A 747 19.70 -15.67 -2.63
N PRO A 748 19.36 -14.38 -2.85
CA PRO A 748 20.33 -13.33 -3.17
C PRO A 748 21.55 -13.47 -2.26
N ASP A 749 22.73 -12.91 -2.56
CA ASP A 749 23.82 -12.88 -1.55
C ASP A 749 23.29 -12.19 -0.28
N LEU A 750 22.77 -12.99 0.65
CA LEU A 750 21.98 -12.58 1.79
C LEU A 750 22.99 -12.26 2.88
N GLY A 751 22.98 -11.02 3.32
CA GLY A 751 23.75 -10.62 4.47
C GLY A 751 23.19 -11.20 5.76
N GLN A 752 23.93 -10.97 6.84
CA GLN A 752 23.41 -11.12 8.19
C GLN A 752 22.08 -10.32 8.32
N LEU A 753 21.04 -10.99 8.80
CA LEU A 753 19.81 -10.32 9.19
C LEU A 753 20.05 -9.57 10.51
N ARG A 754 19.85 -8.25 10.51
CA ARG A 754 19.84 -7.44 11.73
C ARG A 754 18.45 -6.84 11.94
N GLY A 755 18.08 -6.62 13.18
CA GLY A 755 16.82 -5.99 13.53
C GLY A 755 16.44 -6.21 14.99
N PHE A 756 15.29 -5.69 15.37
CA PHE A 756 14.79 -5.72 16.74
C PHE A 756 13.27 -5.79 16.77
N LEU A 757 12.72 -6.52 17.75
CA LEU A 757 11.29 -6.54 18.04
C LEU A 757 10.98 -5.49 19.10
N ASP A 758 10.25 -4.45 18.71
CA ASP A 758 9.79 -3.41 19.65
C ASP A 758 8.64 -3.92 20.52
N ARG A 759 7.80 -4.81 19.97
CA ARG A 759 6.69 -5.45 20.67
C ARG A 759 6.41 -6.84 20.12
N ALA A 760 6.08 -7.77 21.01
CA ALA A 760 5.49 -9.07 20.68
C ALA A 760 4.40 -9.38 21.71
N SER A 761 3.14 -9.39 21.28
CA SER A 761 1.98 -9.76 22.08
C SER A 761 1.10 -10.76 21.33
N ALA A 762 0.02 -11.24 21.96
CA ALA A 762 -0.98 -12.10 21.33
C ALA A 762 -1.75 -11.40 20.17
N GLU A 763 -1.66 -10.07 20.08
CA GLU A 763 -2.41 -9.26 19.11
C GLU A 763 -1.51 -8.65 18.03
N GLU A 764 -0.22 -8.42 18.32
CA GLU A 764 0.65 -7.63 17.46
C GLU A 764 2.12 -8.00 17.66
N VAL A 765 2.84 -8.08 16.53
CA VAL A 765 4.31 -8.09 16.49
C VAL A 765 4.76 -6.89 15.66
N ARG A 766 5.65 -6.07 16.21
CA ARG A 766 6.26 -4.95 15.47
C ARG A 766 7.73 -4.80 15.80
N GLY A 767 8.47 -4.23 14.87
CA GLY A 767 9.91 -4.10 14.98
C GLY A 767 10.52 -3.47 13.75
N TRP A 768 11.79 -3.79 13.52
CA TRP A 768 12.48 -3.49 12.28
C TRP A 768 13.42 -4.62 11.90
N ALA A 769 13.68 -4.77 10.59
CA ALA A 769 14.59 -5.76 10.05
C ALA A 769 15.27 -5.26 8.78
N GLN A 770 16.57 -5.56 8.63
CA GLN A 770 17.37 -5.17 7.48
C GLN A 770 18.41 -6.25 7.14
N ASP A 771 18.61 -6.47 5.84
CA ASP A 771 19.71 -7.24 5.30
C ASP A 771 20.95 -6.33 5.17
N VAL A 772 22.04 -6.65 5.86
CA VAL A 772 23.24 -5.79 5.87
C VAL A 772 23.93 -5.67 4.51
N VAL A 773 23.76 -6.63 3.60
CA VAL A 773 24.36 -6.58 2.26
C VAL A 773 23.48 -5.76 1.31
N ARG A 774 22.20 -5.64 1.61
CA ARG A 774 21.21 -4.93 0.79
C ARG A 774 20.42 -3.95 1.67
N PRO A 775 21.08 -2.87 2.15
CA PRO A 775 20.51 -1.99 3.15
C PRO A 775 19.28 -1.22 2.66
N GLU A 776 19.06 -1.08 1.34
CA GLU A 776 17.91 -0.34 0.80
C GLU A 776 16.71 -1.23 0.43
N VAL A 777 16.84 -2.55 0.57
CA VAL A 777 15.79 -3.50 0.15
C VAL A 777 15.01 -3.96 1.38
N PRO A 778 13.68 -3.76 1.43
CA PRO A 778 12.83 -4.28 2.50
C PRO A 778 12.94 -5.81 2.65
N VAL A 779 12.92 -6.29 3.90
CA VAL A 779 13.03 -7.72 4.20
C VAL A 779 11.65 -8.32 4.40
N CYS A 780 11.33 -9.39 3.68
CA CYS A 780 10.12 -10.17 3.93
C CYS A 780 10.31 -11.10 5.15
N LEU A 781 9.38 -11.04 6.09
CA LEU A 781 9.42 -11.72 7.39
C LEU A 781 8.22 -12.64 7.56
N ASP A 782 8.51 -13.86 8.00
CA ASP A 782 7.58 -14.89 8.44
C ASP A 782 7.42 -14.80 9.96
N VAL A 783 6.20 -14.76 10.47
CA VAL A 783 5.88 -14.82 11.90
C VAL A 783 5.28 -16.17 12.22
N LEU A 784 5.98 -16.95 13.04
CA LEU A 784 5.59 -18.29 13.45
C LEU A 784 5.24 -18.35 14.93
N VAL A 785 4.24 -19.16 15.28
CA VAL A 785 3.92 -19.52 16.65
C VAL A 785 3.98 -21.04 16.78
N ASP A 786 4.83 -21.53 17.67
CA ASP A 786 5.11 -22.97 17.86
C ASP A 786 5.49 -23.70 16.56
N GLY A 787 6.18 -23.00 15.66
CA GLY A 787 6.63 -23.52 14.37
C GLY A 787 5.59 -23.45 13.24
N VAL A 788 4.38 -22.95 13.51
CA VAL A 788 3.33 -22.73 12.51
C VAL A 788 3.39 -21.29 12.02
N LEU A 789 3.46 -21.07 10.71
CA LEU A 789 3.38 -19.72 10.13
C LEU A 789 1.98 -19.13 10.34
N VAL A 790 1.90 -17.98 11.00
CA VAL A 790 0.63 -17.31 11.34
C VAL A 790 0.46 -15.93 10.70
N ALA A 791 1.56 -15.31 10.24
CA ALA A 791 1.51 -14.06 9.47
C ALA A 791 2.81 -13.89 8.65
N GLN A 792 2.75 -13.06 7.59
CA GLN A 792 3.91 -12.62 6.83
C GLN A 792 3.83 -11.09 6.66
N THR A 793 4.97 -10.41 6.68
CA THR A 793 5.03 -8.95 6.56
C THR A 793 6.31 -8.49 5.86
N LEU A 794 6.27 -7.30 5.24
CA LEU A 794 7.43 -6.66 4.65
C LEU A 794 7.95 -5.58 5.60
N ALA A 795 9.24 -5.63 5.93
CA ALA A 795 9.92 -4.60 6.69
C ALA A 795 10.25 -3.37 5.83
N GLY A 796 9.21 -2.62 5.45
CA GLY A 796 9.27 -1.45 4.55
C GLY A 796 8.72 -0.15 5.14
N LEU A 797 8.18 -0.17 6.36
CA LEU A 797 7.67 1.04 7.02
C LEU A 797 8.83 1.99 7.30
N TYR A 798 8.65 3.26 6.91
CA TYR A 798 9.64 4.29 7.20
C TYR A 798 9.71 4.58 8.71
N ARG A 799 10.93 4.70 9.20
CA ARG A 799 11.26 5.00 10.58
C ARG A 799 12.43 5.97 10.61
N GLY A 800 12.13 7.21 10.96
CA GLY A 800 13.14 8.28 11.04
C GLY A 800 14.25 7.97 12.05
N ASP A 801 13.98 7.21 13.11
CA ASP A 801 15.02 6.78 14.06
C ASP A 801 16.04 5.80 13.45
N LEU A 802 15.62 4.99 12.48
CA LEU A 802 16.52 4.08 11.76
C LEU A 802 17.38 4.82 10.73
N GLU A 803 16.81 5.79 10.04
CA GLU A 803 17.55 6.67 9.12
C GLU A 803 18.58 7.51 9.87
N HIS A 804 18.20 8.15 10.99
CA HIS A 804 19.12 8.90 11.85
C HIS A 804 20.24 8.01 12.42
N ALA A 805 19.97 6.71 12.60
CA ALA A 805 20.97 5.73 13.01
C ALA A 805 21.87 5.23 11.85
N GLY A 806 21.68 5.74 10.62
CA GLY A 806 22.46 5.37 9.44
C GLY A 806 22.13 3.99 8.87
N LEU A 807 20.90 3.51 9.08
CA LEU A 807 20.43 2.22 8.61
C LEU A 807 19.71 2.34 7.26
N GLY A 808 20.38 2.85 6.22
CA GLY A 808 19.78 3.02 4.88
C GLY A 808 18.69 4.09 4.84
N SER A 809 17.72 3.97 3.93
CA SER A 809 16.57 4.88 3.75
C SER A 809 15.57 4.94 4.92
N GLY A 810 15.82 4.24 6.03
CA GLY A 810 14.90 4.19 7.18
C GLY A 810 13.66 3.32 6.95
N ARG A 811 13.44 2.79 5.74
CA ARG A 811 12.32 1.90 5.36
C ARG A 811 12.59 0.46 5.75
N HIS A 812 12.71 0.23 7.06
CA HIS A 812 13.02 -1.08 7.64
C HIS A 812 12.08 -1.49 8.77
N GLY A 813 11.08 -0.68 9.09
CA GLY A 813 10.07 -1.00 10.11
C GLY A 813 9.03 -2.00 9.60
N PHE A 814 8.41 -2.73 10.52
CA PHE A 814 7.21 -3.53 10.26
C PHE A 814 6.29 -3.53 11.47
N ALA A 815 5.00 -3.73 11.23
CA ALA A 815 4.01 -4.01 12.25
C ALA A 815 2.97 -4.98 11.65
N VAL A 816 2.68 -6.06 12.36
CA VAL A 816 1.73 -7.08 11.91
C VAL A 816 0.84 -7.50 13.07
N ARG A 817 -0.48 -7.49 12.86
CA ARG A 817 -1.43 -8.04 13.83
C ARG A 817 -1.48 -9.56 13.70
N LEU A 818 -1.58 -10.25 14.84
CA LEU A 818 -1.72 -11.70 14.88
C LEU A 818 -3.21 -12.10 14.87
N PRO A 819 -3.58 -13.24 14.27
CA PRO A 819 -4.94 -13.79 14.32
C PRO A 819 -5.49 -13.95 15.75
N ALA A 820 -6.80 -13.73 15.91
CA ALA A 820 -7.48 -13.92 17.19
C ALA A 820 -7.41 -15.40 17.64
N GLY A 821 -7.23 -15.64 18.93
CA GLY A 821 -7.16 -17.00 19.51
C GLY A 821 -5.74 -17.56 19.70
N ILE A 822 -4.71 -16.84 19.26
CA ILE A 822 -3.31 -17.19 19.53
C ILE A 822 -2.97 -16.80 20.98
N ALA A 823 -2.97 -17.77 21.90
CA ALA A 823 -2.67 -17.54 23.31
C ALA A 823 -1.64 -18.55 23.83
N GLY A 824 -0.46 -18.04 24.22
CA GLY A 824 0.64 -18.85 24.76
C GLY A 824 1.31 -19.72 23.70
N GLY A 825 2.58 -19.41 23.41
CA GLY A 825 3.40 -20.12 22.41
C GLY A 825 4.75 -19.45 22.24
N VAL A 826 5.68 -20.15 21.57
CA VAL A 826 6.99 -19.59 21.20
C VAL A 826 6.83 -18.82 19.89
N LEU A 827 7.02 -17.49 19.95
CA LEU A 827 6.98 -16.65 18.78
C LEU A 827 8.36 -16.58 18.12
N GLU A 828 8.40 -16.81 16.82
CA GLU A 828 9.59 -16.65 16.01
C GLU A 828 9.30 -15.74 14.83
N VAL A 829 10.16 -14.74 14.61
CA VAL A 829 10.13 -13.95 13.38
C VAL A 829 11.36 -14.34 12.57
N ARG A 830 11.16 -14.76 11.32
CA ARG A 830 12.23 -15.28 10.45
C ARG A 830 12.21 -14.56 9.11
N ARG A 831 13.36 -14.34 8.49
CA ARG A 831 13.43 -13.88 7.10
C ARG A 831 12.91 -14.99 6.18
N SER A 832 11.91 -14.69 5.37
CA SER A 832 11.22 -15.69 4.53
C SER A 832 12.15 -16.37 3.51
N ALA A 833 13.21 -15.67 3.09
CA ALA A 833 14.13 -16.16 2.06
C ALA A 833 15.08 -17.29 2.52
N ASP A 834 15.42 -17.38 3.82
CA ASP A 834 16.42 -18.34 4.33
C ASP A 834 16.15 -18.84 5.76
N GLY A 835 15.03 -18.43 6.36
CA GLY A 835 14.68 -18.78 7.74
C GLY A 835 15.54 -18.12 8.80
N ALA A 836 16.38 -17.12 8.46
CA ALA A 836 17.22 -16.44 9.43
C ALA A 836 16.38 -15.78 10.53
N LEU A 837 16.67 -16.08 11.79
CA LEU A 837 15.89 -15.61 12.94
C LEU A 837 16.14 -14.11 13.22
N LEU A 838 15.07 -13.34 13.40
CA LEU A 838 15.11 -11.94 13.81
C LEU A 838 15.13 -11.84 15.34
N GLY A 839 16.33 -11.75 15.93
CA GLY A 839 16.48 -11.63 17.38
C GLY A 839 16.30 -12.96 18.13
N ARG A 840 15.97 -12.91 19.42
CA ARG A 840 15.66 -14.11 20.25
C ARG A 840 14.15 -14.30 20.32
N ALA A 841 13.68 -15.55 20.30
CA ALA A 841 12.25 -15.90 20.40
C ALA A 841 11.63 -15.40 21.73
N PRO A 842 10.73 -14.40 21.71
CA PRO A 842 9.96 -14.03 22.89
C PRO A 842 8.80 -15.03 23.09
N LEU A 843 8.34 -15.17 24.34
CA LEU A 843 7.06 -15.82 24.61
C LEU A 843 5.93 -14.85 24.26
N VAL A 844 4.91 -15.33 23.54
CA VAL A 844 3.66 -14.58 23.41
C VAL A 844 3.04 -14.45 24.81
N ALA A 845 2.91 -13.22 25.32
CA ALA A 845 2.28 -12.99 26.61
C ALA A 845 0.83 -13.49 26.58
N ALA A 846 0.41 -14.22 27.63
CA ALA A 846 -1.00 -14.55 27.82
C ALA A 846 -1.80 -13.24 28.04
N ALA A 847 -3.00 -13.19 27.44
CA ALA A 847 -3.92 -12.05 27.43
C ALA A 847 -4.14 -11.42 28.82
#